data_AF-K9DZ65-F1
#
_entry.id   AF-K9DZ65-F1
#
_cell.length_a   1.000
_cell.length_b   1.000
_cell.length_c   1.000
_cell.angle_alpha   90.00
_cell.angle_beta   90.00
_cell.angle_gamma   90.00
#
_symmetry.space_group_name_H-M   'P 1'
#
loop_
_entity.id
_entity.type
_entity.pdbx_description
1 polymer ?
#
loop_
_entity_poly.entity_id
_entity_poly.type
_entity_poly.pdbx_seq_one_letter_code
_entity_poly.pdbx_strand_id
1 'polypeptide(L)'
;MTKKANSYAIRNAFYLLLCNVLVLLMAAGCTRDVYDPNGGGEDKPNSFDFATTSTIQLNVKYDVPKGYKVLFNVYFEDPFMMDEDGQTVLRADVSPAITRMTDENGEYHAKEIVAADHGSDVYIYTSYVGVPGLVQTTITDNVISADIEWKLTDGAPQTRATKWDPPTKYGTLGTWQDNGRPNYLNSEGELNLSASVLNTIRKTIPEGGTCPQKYRQSADFKVNDPEGRDTEVSVRFIGGTSSAASVFGYYCYKDGASVAEISAAKKYIVFPNTHTVGNSKKPVGLKGGECVKLHYIDENGVDKGTVFPNGVRIGWFLLNDAYIKGGEGYKVCYSTTALNSDGRTHTAAFRINDFVVLSFEDYTDQDYNDVQFNVWSNPIEAIAPDVPPVTPDPGTDDDRSVAYRMTYKGILAFEDNWPNKGDYDLNDVVVKYNSVLAFNTANQVLSTEDTFTVLWSGAAFKNGFAYQMNTDRSNVVTEFAETSEAGIGLDSELAKATVNVFTNALVATDNNTKTTVYTIKNTLTTPVDHETFGVAPYNPFIMVHENLGSNRCEVHLVNYKPTEKANMDLFHTGKDLSSPSSGVYYVAAENYPFAIQLVDAEDFSTTEKESVDITYPDFIKWVKSNGSEYKDWYKK
;
A
#
# COMPACT_ATOMS: atom_id res chain seq x y z
N MET A 1 58.04 75.32 -9.48
CA MET A 1 58.09 73.89 -9.86
C MET A 1 57.42 73.03 -8.79
N THR A 2 56.16 73.33 -8.48
CA THR A 2 55.44 72.88 -7.28
C THR A 2 54.10 72.23 -7.63
N LYS A 3 54.01 71.62 -8.82
CA LYS A 3 52.82 70.85 -9.25
C LYS A 3 53.10 69.38 -9.56
N LYS A 4 54.36 68.94 -9.63
CA LYS A 4 54.70 67.51 -9.84
C LYS A 4 54.99 66.72 -8.55
N ALA A 5 55.22 67.38 -7.42
CA ALA A 5 55.44 66.69 -6.13
C ALA A 5 54.12 66.24 -5.46
N ASN A 6 53.01 66.98 -5.65
CA ASN A 6 51.74 66.67 -4.99
C ASN A 6 50.98 65.50 -5.63
N SER A 7 51.14 65.23 -6.94
CA SER A 7 50.43 64.11 -7.56
C SER A 7 51.07 62.76 -7.24
N TYR A 8 52.39 62.71 -7.00
CA TYR A 8 53.08 61.50 -6.54
C TYR A 8 52.80 61.20 -5.06
N ALA A 9 52.74 62.23 -4.20
CA ALA A 9 52.41 62.05 -2.78
C ALA A 9 50.97 61.57 -2.57
N ILE A 10 50.00 62.11 -3.32
CA ILE A 10 48.59 61.72 -3.22
C ILE A 10 48.38 60.31 -3.81
N ARG A 11 49.08 59.95 -4.89
CA ARG A 11 48.97 58.63 -5.51
C ARG A 11 49.62 57.53 -4.66
N ASN A 12 50.76 57.80 -4.03
CA ASN A 12 51.37 56.86 -3.07
C ASN A 12 50.57 56.73 -1.78
N ALA A 13 49.97 57.82 -1.29
CA ALA A 13 49.06 57.77 -0.14
C ALA A 13 47.79 56.95 -0.45
N PHE A 14 47.24 57.05 -1.67
CA PHE A 14 46.10 56.24 -2.10
C PHE A 14 46.44 54.76 -2.27
N TYR A 15 47.63 54.42 -2.78
CA TYR A 15 48.09 53.03 -2.87
C TYR A 15 48.41 52.43 -1.49
N LEU A 16 48.98 53.20 -0.57
CA LEU A 16 49.17 52.77 0.82
C LEU A 16 47.84 52.62 1.55
N LEU A 17 46.85 53.47 1.28
CA LEU A 17 45.50 53.33 1.84
C LEU A 17 44.78 52.09 1.26
N LEU A 18 44.89 51.83 -0.05
CA LEU A 18 44.31 50.65 -0.68
C LEU A 18 44.98 49.35 -0.21
N CYS A 19 46.31 49.34 -0.05
CA CYS A 19 47.01 48.17 0.48
C CYS A 19 46.68 47.92 1.96
N ASN A 20 46.51 48.96 2.79
CA ASN A 20 46.07 48.79 4.18
C ASN A 20 44.59 48.35 4.27
N VAL A 21 43.72 48.82 3.37
CA VAL A 21 42.32 48.38 3.30
C VAL A 21 42.21 46.93 2.78
N LEU A 22 43.06 46.50 1.84
CA LEU A 22 43.13 45.09 1.41
C LEU A 22 43.73 44.17 2.49
N VAL A 23 44.70 44.62 3.28
CA VAL A 23 45.23 43.83 4.41
C VAL A 23 44.23 43.76 5.58
N LEU A 24 43.43 44.81 5.81
CA LEU A 24 42.30 44.79 6.75
C LEU A 24 41.12 43.93 6.25
N LEU A 25 40.90 43.83 4.94
CA LEU A 25 39.89 42.95 4.34
C LEU A 25 40.33 41.47 4.27
N MET A 26 41.63 41.19 4.13
CA MET A 26 42.16 39.82 4.25
C MET A 26 42.26 39.33 5.71
N ALA A 27 42.27 40.24 6.70
CA ALA A 27 42.13 39.90 8.11
C ALA A 27 40.66 39.77 8.58
N ALA A 28 39.68 40.12 7.73
CA ALA A 28 38.24 40.00 7.99
C ALA A 28 37.58 38.85 7.21
N GLY A 29 38.38 38.02 6.53
CA GLY A 29 37.94 36.83 5.78
C GLY A 29 37.94 35.53 6.59
N CYS A 30 38.02 35.59 7.91
CA CYS A 30 37.70 34.43 8.74
C CYS A 30 36.18 34.32 8.82
N THR A 31 35.63 33.27 8.23
CA THR A 31 34.33 32.73 8.61
C THR A 31 34.25 32.74 10.13
N ARG A 32 33.18 33.32 10.66
CA ARG A 32 32.88 33.37 12.08
C ARG A 32 32.85 31.94 12.62
N ASP A 33 33.94 31.51 13.23
CA ASP A 33 33.90 30.55 14.32
C ASP A 33 33.07 31.21 15.41
N VAL A 34 31.89 30.63 15.68
CA VAL A 34 31.12 30.95 16.88
C VAL A 34 31.77 30.20 18.04
N TYR A 35 33.05 30.52 18.32
CA TYR A 35 33.72 30.08 19.52
C TYR A 35 33.65 31.22 20.53
N ASP A 36 32.72 31.12 21.47
CA ASP A 36 32.73 31.88 22.71
C ASP A 36 33.64 31.12 23.70
N PRO A 37 34.86 31.61 24.01
CA PRO A 37 35.78 30.91 24.91
C PRO A 37 35.33 30.96 26.38
N ASN A 38 34.21 31.63 26.69
CA ASN A 38 33.69 31.80 28.05
C ASN A 38 32.18 31.48 28.16
N GLY A 39 31.60 30.80 27.17
CA GLY A 39 30.22 30.32 27.23
C GLY A 39 30.11 29.06 28.09
N GLY A 40 30.20 29.20 29.41
CA GLY A 40 29.99 28.13 30.39
C GLY A 40 28.54 27.65 30.48
N GLY A 41 27.95 27.24 29.35
CA GLY A 41 26.77 26.38 29.32
C GLY A 41 27.22 24.95 29.08
N GLU A 42 26.74 24.00 29.87
CA GLU A 42 26.89 22.59 29.54
C GLU A 42 26.27 22.34 28.16
N ASP A 43 27.02 21.68 27.27
CA ASP A 43 26.51 21.21 25.99
C ASP A 43 25.24 20.38 26.26
N LYS A 44 24.14 20.72 25.57
CA LYS A 44 22.85 20.04 25.76
C LYS A 44 22.65 19.00 24.67
N PRO A 45 22.15 17.80 24.99
CA PRO A 45 21.83 16.78 24.00
C PRO A 45 20.80 17.33 23.00
N ASN A 46 21.06 17.12 21.71
CA ASN A 46 20.13 17.45 20.65
C ASN A 46 18.84 16.63 20.80
N SER A 47 17.68 17.28 20.68
CA SER A 47 16.37 16.61 20.77
C SER A 47 15.86 16.07 19.44
N PHE A 48 16.52 16.39 18.32
CA PHE A 48 16.17 15.88 17.00
C PHE A 48 16.68 14.44 16.84
N ASP A 49 15.81 13.54 16.38
CA ASP A 49 16.08 12.10 16.26
C ASP A 49 16.65 11.69 14.89
N PHE A 50 16.72 12.64 13.93
CA PHE A 50 17.20 12.41 12.57
C PHE A 50 16.43 11.29 11.83
N ALA A 51 15.17 11.04 12.21
CA ALA A 51 14.36 10.04 11.55
C ALA A 51 13.91 10.53 10.16
N THR A 52 14.13 9.71 9.14
CA THR A 52 13.56 9.91 7.78
C THR A 52 12.20 9.20 7.62
N THR A 53 11.73 8.56 8.68
CA THR A 53 10.40 7.98 8.81
C THR A 53 9.56 8.77 9.82
N SER A 54 8.25 8.56 9.79
CA SER A 54 7.31 9.11 10.76
C SER A 54 6.33 8.04 11.22
N THR A 55 5.78 8.22 12.43
CA THR A 55 4.75 7.34 12.98
C THR A 55 3.38 7.97 12.81
N ILE A 56 2.44 7.22 12.24
CA ILE A 56 1.04 7.63 12.05
C ILE A 56 0.13 6.66 12.80
N GLN A 57 -0.90 7.18 13.47
CA GLN A 57 -2.01 6.37 13.96
C GLN A 57 -2.98 6.08 12.81
N LEU A 58 -3.21 4.81 12.49
CA LEU A 58 -4.13 4.40 11.43
C LEU A 58 -5.37 3.74 12.04
N ASN A 59 -6.54 4.31 11.73
CA ASN A 59 -7.85 3.82 12.15
C ASN A 59 -8.70 3.55 10.91
N VAL A 60 -9.00 2.28 10.63
CA VAL A 60 -9.85 1.88 9.49
C VAL A 60 -10.98 1.02 10.01
N LYS A 61 -12.19 1.29 9.54
CA LYS A 61 -13.37 0.48 9.82
C LYS A 61 -14.17 0.26 8.55
N TYR A 62 -14.36 -0.98 8.15
CA TYR A 62 -15.28 -1.35 7.07
C TYR A 62 -16.62 -1.81 7.65
N ASP A 63 -17.73 -1.39 7.05
CA ASP A 63 -19.07 -1.91 7.36
C ASP A 63 -19.24 -3.31 6.78
N VAL A 64 -18.91 -4.34 7.55
CA VAL A 64 -18.89 -5.75 7.13
C VAL A 64 -19.55 -6.67 8.16
N PRO A 65 -20.10 -7.83 7.72
CA PRO A 65 -20.58 -8.84 8.65
C PRO A 65 -19.45 -9.39 9.51
N LYS A 66 -19.74 -9.67 10.79
CA LYS A 66 -18.78 -10.29 11.71
C LYS A 66 -18.20 -11.58 11.10
N GLY A 67 -16.87 -11.72 11.15
CA GLY A 67 -16.09 -12.81 10.56
C GLY A 67 -15.56 -12.52 9.15
N TYR A 68 -15.81 -11.34 8.59
CA TYR A 68 -15.26 -10.92 7.30
C TYR A 68 -14.12 -9.93 7.50
N LYS A 69 -12.88 -10.43 7.40
CA LYS A 69 -11.67 -9.60 7.43
C LYS A 69 -11.41 -9.01 6.05
N VAL A 70 -10.94 -7.76 5.98
CA VAL A 70 -10.64 -7.04 4.74
C VAL A 70 -9.15 -6.72 4.68
N LEU A 71 -8.47 -7.16 3.61
CA LEU A 71 -7.11 -6.70 3.30
C LEU A 71 -7.21 -5.37 2.57
N PHE A 72 -6.50 -4.36 3.05
CA PHE A 72 -6.50 -3.04 2.44
C PHE A 72 -5.08 -2.49 2.33
N ASN A 73 -4.92 -1.58 1.37
CA ASN A 73 -3.71 -0.86 1.04
C ASN A 73 -3.92 0.64 1.29
N VAL A 74 -2.89 1.32 1.76
CA VAL A 74 -2.86 2.78 1.94
C VAL A 74 -1.77 3.38 1.05
N TYR A 75 -2.15 4.39 0.29
CA TYR A 75 -1.28 5.15 -0.59
C TYR A 75 -1.31 6.64 -0.22
N PHE A 76 -0.19 7.34 -0.42
CA PHE A 76 -0.08 8.79 -0.23
C PHE A 76 -0.13 9.59 -1.55
N GLU A 77 -0.47 8.91 -2.63
CA GLU A 77 -0.80 9.47 -3.94
C GLU A 77 -1.91 8.61 -4.57
N ASP A 78 -2.60 9.15 -5.58
CA ASP A 78 -3.67 8.42 -6.25
C ASP A 78 -3.12 7.13 -6.90
N PRO A 79 -3.56 5.93 -6.44
CA PRO A 79 -3.04 4.68 -6.94
C PRO A 79 -3.65 4.28 -8.27
N PHE A 80 -4.56 5.07 -8.85
CA PHE A 80 -5.19 4.78 -10.13
C PHE A 80 -4.72 5.70 -11.25
N MET A 81 -4.70 5.15 -12.45
CA MET A 81 -4.49 5.90 -13.69
C MET A 81 -5.48 5.46 -14.76
N MET A 82 -5.54 6.21 -15.86
CA MET A 82 -6.29 5.80 -17.04
C MET A 82 -5.32 5.18 -18.05
N ASP A 83 -5.61 3.96 -18.52
CA ASP A 83 -4.81 3.29 -19.54
C ASP A 83 -5.09 3.83 -20.96
N GLU A 84 -4.41 3.27 -21.97
CA GLU A 84 -4.53 3.69 -23.38
C GLU A 84 -5.94 3.46 -23.96
N ASP A 85 -6.68 2.48 -23.43
CA ASP A 85 -8.05 2.14 -23.83
C ASP A 85 -9.10 2.98 -23.08
N GLY A 86 -8.65 3.75 -22.09
CA GLY A 86 -9.45 4.65 -21.29
C GLY A 86 -10.08 4.02 -20.04
N GLN A 87 -9.63 2.82 -19.65
CA GLN A 87 -10.03 2.18 -18.41
C GLN A 87 -9.23 2.73 -17.24
N THR A 88 -9.85 2.73 -16.06
CA THR A 88 -9.15 3.08 -14.83
C THR A 88 -8.50 1.82 -14.26
N VAL A 89 -7.18 1.84 -14.10
CA VAL A 89 -6.38 0.69 -13.68
C VAL A 89 -5.47 1.09 -12.52
N LEU A 90 -5.12 0.12 -11.67
CA LEU A 90 -4.16 0.33 -10.59
C LEU A 90 -2.77 0.58 -11.18
N ARG A 91 -2.08 1.62 -10.70
CA ARG A 91 -0.73 2.02 -11.10
C ARG A 91 0.30 0.98 -10.64
N ALA A 92 1.09 0.48 -11.57
CA ALA A 92 2.19 -0.44 -11.27
C ALA A 92 3.46 0.28 -10.75
N ASP A 93 3.54 1.61 -10.96
CA ASP A 93 4.67 2.44 -10.53
C ASP A 93 4.56 2.91 -9.07
N VAL A 94 3.43 2.66 -8.41
CA VAL A 94 3.19 3.04 -7.01
C VAL A 94 3.00 1.80 -6.14
N SER A 95 3.84 1.68 -5.13
CA SER A 95 3.68 0.67 -4.08
C SER A 95 2.84 1.21 -2.93
N PRO A 96 2.02 0.37 -2.27
CA PRO A 96 1.33 0.78 -1.05
C PRO A 96 2.35 1.11 0.05
N ALA A 97 2.12 2.21 0.77
CA ALA A 97 2.91 2.57 1.94
C ALA A 97 2.58 1.66 3.13
N ILE A 98 1.33 1.19 3.21
CA ILE A 98 0.84 0.30 4.27
C ILE A 98 -0.10 -0.73 3.63
N THR A 99 0.05 -2.00 3.99
CA THR A 99 -0.92 -3.07 3.70
C THR A 99 -1.27 -3.78 4.99
N ARG A 100 -2.55 -3.86 5.35
CA ARG A 100 -3.00 -4.50 6.61
C ARG A 100 -4.33 -5.22 6.41
N MET A 101 -4.57 -6.18 7.29
CA MET A 101 -5.84 -6.89 7.43
C MET A 101 -6.66 -6.27 8.57
N THR A 102 -7.97 -6.12 8.40
CA THR A 102 -8.85 -5.82 9.53
C THR A 102 -9.06 -7.03 10.45
N ASP A 103 -9.58 -6.79 11.65
CA ASP A 103 -10.10 -7.82 12.53
C ASP A 103 -11.43 -8.41 12.02
N GLU A 104 -12.02 -9.29 12.83
CA GLU A 104 -13.30 -9.95 12.53
C GLU A 104 -14.51 -9.00 12.46
N ASN A 105 -14.38 -7.75 12.90
CA ASN A 105 -15.43 -6.73 12.86
C ASN A 105 -15.19 -5.68 11.77
N GLY A 106 -14.19 -5.89 10.90
CA GLY A 106 -13.81 -4.93 9.88
C GLY A 106 -12.96 -3.77 10.40
N GLU A 107 -12.41 -3.85 11.60
CA GLU A 107 -11.66 -2.77 12.24
C GLU A 107 -10.14 -3.02 12.21
N TYR A 108 -9.36 -1.94 12.03
CA TYR A 108 -7.93 -1.92 12.20
C TYR A 108 -7.53 -0.67 12.98
N HIS A 109 -6.69 -0.84 13.99
CA HIS A 109 -6.20 0.23 14.86
C HIS A 109 -4.78 -0.08 15.34
N ALA A 110 -3.78 0.57 14.77
CA ALA A 110 -2.41 0.53 15.28
C ALA A 110 -1.58 1.71 14.75
N LYS A 111 -0.37 1.86 15.29
CA LYS A 111 0.63 2.79 14.75
C LYS A 111 1.39 2.16 13.59
N GLU A 112 1.66 2.99 12.59
CA GLU A 112 2.37 2.63 11.38
C GLU A 112 3.58 3.52 11.14
N ILE A 113 4.66 2.94 10.64
CA ILE A 113 5.89 3.66 10.30
C ILE A 113 5.95 3.81 8.78
N VAL A 114 6.01 5.05 8.31
CA VAL A 114 6.04 5.41 6.89
C VAL A 114 7.14 6.44 6.60
N ALA A 115 7.54 6.60 5.35
CA ALA A 115 8.52 7.61 4.95
C ALA A 115 8.03 9.03 5.27
N ALA A 116 8.85 9.88 5.89
CA ALA A 116 8.40 11.18 6.40
C ALA A 116 8.06 12.21 5.31
N ASP A 117 8.54 11.99 4.08
CA ASP A 117 8.37 12.86 2.92
C ASP A 117 7.06 12.64 2.15
N HIS A 118 6.10 11.89 2.73
CA HIS A 118 4.78 11.68 2.16
C HIS A 118 3.93 12.97 2.05
N GLY A 119 2.96 12.95 1.13
CA GLY A 119 1.89 13.96 1.03
C GLY A 119 0.85 13.86 2.15
N SER A 120 -0.13 14.77 2.16
CA SER A 120 -1.26 14.74 3.12
C SER A 120 -2.45 13.93 2.63
N ASP A 121 -2.58 13.74 1.31
CA ASP A 121 -3.67 13.00 0.70
C ASP A 121 -3.47 11.49 0.93
N VAL A 122 -4.55 10.80 1.24
CA VAL A 122 -4.53 9.37 1.57
C VAL A 122 -5.60 8.65 0.77
N TYR A 123 -5.21 7.53 0.18
CA TYR A 123 -6.09 6.65 -0.58
C TYR A 123 -6.06 5.26 0.05
N ILE A 124 -7.21 4.82 0.57
CA ILE A 124 -7.39 3.49 1.15
C ILE A 124 -8.11 2.64 0.11
N TYR A 125 -7.43 1.60 -0.37
CA TYR A 125 -7.88 0.73 -1.44
C TYR A 125 -8.03 -0.72 -0.97
N THR A 126 -9.09 -1.40 -1.40
CA THR A 126 -9.25 -2.84 -1.27
C THR A 126 -9.91 -3.42 -2.51
N SER A 127 -9.54 -4.64 -2.86
CA SER A 127 -10.23 -5.45 -3.88
C SER A 127 -11.26 -6.42 -3.30
N TYR A 128 -11.56 -6.31 -2.00
CA TYR A 128 -12.50 -7.23 -1.36
C TYR A 128 -13.92 -6.93 -1.81
N VAL A 129 -14.64 -7.99 -2.23
CA VAL A 129 -16.03 -7.89 -2.67
C VAL A 129 -16.95 -7.51 -1.51
N GLY A 130 -17.98 -6.71 -1.79
CA GLY A 130 -19.02 -6.35 -0.82
C GLY A 130 -18.71 -5.10 0.01
N VAL A 131 -17.55 -4.48 -0.19
CA VAL A 131 -17.15 -3.22 0.46
C VAL A 131 -16.75 -2.16 -0.58
N PRO A 132 -16.79 -0.85 -0.23
CA PRO A 132 -16.26 0.21 -1.09
C PRO A 132 -14.79 -0.02 -1.43
N GLY A 133 -14.45 0.02 -2.73
CA GLY A 133 -13.10 -0.32 -3.19
C GLY A 133 -12.06 0.77 -2.94
N LEU A 134 -12.43 2.05 -2.97
CA LEU A 134 -11.51 3.18 -2.76
C LEU A 134 -12.16 4.25 -1.89
N VAL A 135 -11.42 4.73 -0.89
CA VAL A 135 -11.78 5.88 -0.06
C VAL A 135 -10.63 6.86 -0.02
N GLN A 136 -10.92 8.13 -0.33
CA GLN A 136 -9.99 9.23 -0.16
C GLN A 136 -10.20 9.90 1.20
N THR A 137 -9.12 10.16 1.93
CA THR A 137 -9.08 10.91 3.19
C THR A 137 -7.77 11.70 3.27
N THR A 138 -7.48 12.31 4.41
CA THR A 138 -6.25 13.08 4.65
C THR A 138 -5.65 12.78 6.01
N ILE A 139 -4.36 12.99 6.17
CA ILE A 139 -3.67 12.94 7.47
C ILE A 139 -4.01 14.21 8.26
N THR A 140 -4.49 14.07 9.49
CA THR A 140 -4.69 15.18 10.45
C THR A 140 -4.04 14.83 11.77
N ASP A 141 -3.13 15.68 12.27
CA ASP A 141 -2.41 15.46 13.54
C ASP A 141 -1.73 14.08 13.64
N ASN A 142 -1.11 13.61 12.55
CA ASN A 142 -0.52 12.26 12.41
C ASN A 142 -1.52 11.11 12.62
N VAL A 143 -2.81 11.36 12.37
CA VAL A 143 -3.87 10.36 12.39
C VAL A 143 -4.51 10.24 11.01
N ILE A 144 -4.68 9.01 10.55
CA ILE A 144 -5.54 8.65 9.44
C ILE A 144 -6.76 7.95 10.04
N SER A 145 -7.96 8.43 9.72
CA SER A 145 -9.20 7.80 10.16
C SER A 145 -10.17 7.68 9.00
N ALA A 146 -10.70 6.48 8.81
CA ALA A 146 -11.68 6.17 7.79
C ALA A 146 -12.74 5.21 8.32
N ASP A 147 -13.97 5.70 8.41
CA ASP A 147 -15.17 4.88 8.59
C ASP A 147 -15.77 4.65 7.19
N ILE A 148 -15.62 3.42 6.71
CA ILE A 148 -15.79 3.02 5.32
C ILE A 148 -17.08 2.24 5.18
N GLU A 149 -18.06 2.94 4.63
CA GLU A 149 -19.36 2.40 4.25
C GLU A 149 -19.67 2.82 2.82
N TRP A 150 -20.64 2.14 2.20
CA TRP A 150 -21.15 2.52 0.89
C TRP A 150 -21.78 3.91 0.92
N LYS A 151 -21.03 4.91 0.46
CA LYS A 151 -21.52 6.28 0.27
C LYS A 151 -21.96 6.44 -1.18
N LEU A 152 -23.26 6.47 -1.38
CA LEU A 152 -23.83 6.86 -2.67
C LEU A 152 -23.42 8.30 -2.98
N THR A 153 -22.99 8.57 -4.21
CA THR A 153 -22.68 9.95 -4.61
C THR A 153 -23.98 10.68 -4.87
N ASP A 154 -24.41 11.51 -3.93
CA ASP A 154 -25.54 12.42 -4.10
C ASP A 154 -25.15 13.58 -5.02
N GLY A 155 -25.90 13.77 -6.11
CA GLY A 155 -25.99 15.04 -6.83
C GLY A 155 -24.67 15.77 -7.13
N ALA A 156 -23.62 15.06 -7.54
CA ALA A 156 -22.39 15.70 -8.00
C ALA A 156 -22.76 16.75 -9.07
N PRO A 157 -22.27 17.99 -9.00
CA PRO A 157 -22.60 19.03 -9.97
C PRO A 157 -22.04 18.63 -11.33
N GLN A 158 -22.86 17.94 -12.12
CA GLN A 158 -22.59 17.63 -13.51
C GLN A 158 -22.48 18.96 -14.24
N THR A 159 -21.34 19.21 -14.89
CA THR A 159 -21.14 20.36 -15.77
C THR A 159 -22.03 20.21 -17.03
N ARG A 160 -23.34 20.46 -16.91
CA ARG A 160 -24.37 20.70 -17.95
C ARG A 160 -24.43 19.75 -19.17
N ALA A 161 -23.68 18.66 -19.22
CA ALA A 161 -23.70 17.62 -20.25
C ALA A 161 -23.30 16.32 -19.52
N THR A 162 -24.09 15.27 -19.36
CA THR A 162 -25.25 14.72 -20.07
C THR A 162 -25.99 13.81 -19.08
N LYS A 163 -27.29 13.97 -18.87
CA LYS A 163 -28.09 12.95 -18.18
C LYS A 163 -28.05 11.68 -19.03
N TRP A 164 -27.59 10.56 -18.50
CA TRP A 164 -27.61 9.29 -19.23
C TRP A 164 -29.07 8.91 -19.53
N ASP A 165 -29.36 8.66 -20.81
CA ASP A 165 -30.64 8.16 -21.31
C ASP A 165 -30.37 6.86 -22.07
N PRO A 166 -30.94 5.71 -21.65
CA PRO A 166 -30.67 4.43 -22.29
C PRO A 166 -31.16 4.46 -23.73
N PRO A 167 -30.39 3.91 -24.69
CA PRO A 167 -30.82 3.79 -26.06
C PRO A 167 -32.19 3.10 -26.15
N THR A 168 -33.09 3.62 -27.00
CA THR A 168 -34.49 3.14 -27.16
C THR A 168 -34.61 1.66 -27.54
N LYS A 169 -33.52 1.04 -28.01
CA LYS A 169 -33.41 -0.40 -28.23
C LYS A 169 -33.54 -1.21 -26.93
N TYR A 170 -33.25 -0.64 -25.76
CA TYR A 170 -33.46 -1.26 -24.45
C TYR A 170 -34.80 -0.87 -23.83
N GLY A 171 -35.42 -1.81 -23.10
CA GLY A 171 -36.47 -1.50 -22.14
C GLY A 171 -35.89 -1.12 -20.79
N THR A 172 -36.70 -0.50 -19.93
CA THR A 172 -36.35 -0.15 -18.55
C THR A 172 -37.47 -0.59 -17.62
N LEU A 173 -37.13 -0.92 -16.37
CA LEU A 173 -38.12 -1.31 -15.34
C LEU A 173 -38.71 -0.09 -14.59
N GLY A 174 -38.13 1.09 -14.80
CA GLY A 174 -38.56 2.33 -14.16
C GLY A 174 -37.52 3.43 -14.34
N THR A 175 -37.54 4.42 -13.45
CA THR A 175 -36.60 5.56 -13.46
C THR A 175 -35.40 5.33 -12.54
N TRP A 176 -34.39 6.18 -12.64
CA TRP A 176 -33.18 6.17 -11.80
C TRP A 176 -32.78 7.59 -11.36
N GLN A 177 -31.93 7.67 -10.35
CA GLN A 177 -31.29 8.88 -9.87
C GLN A 177 -30.11 9.29 -10.77
N ASP A 178 -29.57 10.49 -10.58
CA ASP A 178 -28.50 11.03 -11.44
C ASP A 178 -27.16 10.30 -11.33
N ASN A 179 -26.98 9.43 -10.33
CA ASN A 179 -25.85 8.50 -10.20
C ASN A 179 -26.12 7.13 -10.83
N GLY A 180 -27.30 6.91 -11.40
CA GLY A 180 -27.71 5.65 -12.03
C GLY A 180 -28.41 4.68 -11.08
N ARG A 181 -28.59 5.06 -9.80
CA ARG A 181 -29.30 4.22 -8.82
C ARG A 181 -30.78 4.06 -9.19
N PRO A 182 -31.31 2.83 -9.30
CA PRO A 182 -32.73 2.62 -9.60
C PRO A 182 -33.69 3.23 -8.55
N ASN A 183 -34.81 3.77 -9.01
CA ASN A 183 -35.94 4.18 -8.15
C ASN A 183 -36.95 3.04 -7.89
N TYR A 184 -36.68 1.85 -8.44
CA TYR A 184 -37.52 0.65 -8.37
C TYR A 184 -36.84 -0.49 -7.59
N LEU A 185 -35.98 -0.14 -6.64
CA LEU A 185 -35.37 -1.11 -5.74
C LEU A 185 -36.44 -1.76 -4.85
N ASN A 186 -36.30 -3.07 -4.61
CA ASN A 186 -37.19 -3.86 -3.78
C ASN A 186 -36.54 -4.18 -2.43
N SER A 187 -37.04 -3.59 -1.36
CA SER A 187 -36.55 -3.84 0.01
C SER A 187 -36.92 -5.22 0.56
N GLU A 188 -38.00 -5.84 0.09
CA GLU A 188 -38.44 -7.17 0.60
C GLU A 188 -37.46 -8.29 0.21
N GLY A 189 -36.71 -8.08 -0.87
CA GLY A 189 -35.72 -9.03 -1.38
C GLY A 189 -34.28 -8.65 -1.07
N GLU A 190 -34.03 -7.66 -0.20
CA GLU A 190 -32.67 -7.18 0.07
C GLU A 190 -31.75 -8.30 0.57
N LEU A 191 -30.50 -8.30 0.11
CA LEU A 191 -29.53 -9.33 0.44
C LEU A 191 -28.67 -8.90 1.63
N ASN A 192 -28.77 -9.67 2.72
CA ASN A 192 -27.80 -9.62 3.81
C ASN A 192 -26.66 -10.61 3.51
N LEU A 193 -25.51 -10.08 3.10
CA LEU A 193 -24.31 -10.88 2.84
C LEU A 193 -23.71 -11.37 4.16
N SER A 194 -23.54 -12.69 4.30
CA SER A 194 -22.82 -13.26 5.43
C SER A 194 -21.31 -13.28 5.15
N ALA A 195 -20.50 -13.25 6.21
CA ALA A 195 -19.05 -13.40 6.09
C ALA A 195 -18.68 -14.67 5.32
N SER A 196 -19.41 -15.77 5.54
CA SER A 196 -19.14 -17.02 4.84
C SER A 196 -19.37 -16.92 3.33
N VAL A 197 -20.44 -16.26 2.90
CA VAL A 197 -20.70 -16.04 1.46
C VAL A 197 -19.60 -15.19 0.84
N LEU A 198 -19.24 -14.05 1.46
CA LEU A 198 -18.20 -13.16 0.96
C LEU A 198 -16.81 -13.83 0.90
N ASN A 199 -16.45 -14.56 1.95
CA ASN A 199 -15.20 -15.33 2.01
C ASN A 199 -15.15 -16.40 0.90
N THR A 200 -16.26 -17.11 0.70
CA THR A 200 -16.37 -18.15 -0.33
C THR A 200 -16.20 -17.56 -1.73
N ILE A 201 -16.88 -16.45 -2.02
CA ILE A 201 -16.80 -15.75 -3.30
C ILE A 201 -15.37 -15.30 -3.58
N ARG A 202 -14.75 -14.58 -2.63
CA ARG A 202 -13.35 -14.11 -2.73
C ARG A 202 -12.37 -15.24 -3.01
N LYS A 203 -12.51 -16.39 -2.36
CA LYS A 203 -11.64 -17.55 -2.59
C LYS A 203 -11.91 -18.26 -3.93
N THR A 204 -13.14 -18.16 -4.44
CA THR A 204 -13.56 -18.83 -5.69
C THR A 204 -13.13 -18.06 -6.93
N ILE A 205 -13.28 -16.74 -6.90
CA ILE A 205 -12.95 -15.80 -7.98
C ILE A 205 -12.16 -14.60 -7.40
N PRO A 206 -10.89 -14.82 -7.01
CA PRO A 206 -10.07 -13.76 -6.41
C PRO A 206 -9.65 -12.71 -7.44
N GLU A 207 -9.62 -11.45 -7.02
CA GLU A 207 -9.08 -10.32 -7.81
C GLU A 207 -7.66 -10.59 -8.28
N GLY A 208 -7.38 -10.29 -9.55
CA GLY A 208 -6.05 -10.44 -10.15
C GLY A 208 -5.62 -11.91 -10.31
N GLY A 209 -6.50 -12.85 -9.97
CA GLY A 209 -6.32 -14.28 -10.23
C GLY A 209 -7.02 -14.68 -11.51
N THR A 210 -6.85 -15.95 -11.91
CA THR A 210 -7.61 -16.50 -13.04
C THR A 210 -8.81 -17.28 -12.52
N CYS A 211 -10.02 -16.86 -12.88
CA CYS A 211 -11.25 -17.58 -12.56
C CYS A 211 -11.15 -19.05 -13.03
N PRO A 212 -11.36 -20.05 -12.16
CA PRO A 212 -11.27 -21.45 -12.56
C PRO A 212 -12.26 -21.80 -13.68
N GLN A 213 -11.77 -22.47 -14.74
CA GLN A 213 -12.54 -22.78 -15.94
C GLN A 213 -13.87 -23.49 -15.66
N LYS A 214 -13.95 -24.30 -14.60
CA LYS A 214 -15.18 -25.01 -14.21
C LYS A 214 -16.35 -24.07 -13.88
N TYR A 215 -16.09 -22.84 -13.44
CA TYR A 215 -17.12 -21.86 -13.11
C TYR A 215 -17.51 -21.00 -14.32
N ARG A 216 -16.65 -20.93 -15.35
CA ARG A 216 -16.86 -20.16 -16.57
C ARG A 216 -17.82 -20.90 -17.49
N GLN A 217 -19.06 -20.43 -17.57
CA GLN A 217 -20.11 -21.10 -18.34
C GLN A 217 -21.16 -20.12 -18.85
N SER A 218 -21.93 -20.56 -19.85
CA SER A 218 -23.14 -19.84 -20.23
C SER A 218 -24.15 -19.92 -19.08
N ALA A 219 -24.48 -18.78 -18.50
CA ALA A 219 -25.21 -18.68 -17.24
C ALA A 219 -26.67 -18.24 -17.42
N ASP A 220 -27.39 -18.83 -18.38
CA ASP A 220 -28.80 -18.53 -18.65
C ASP A 220 -29.71 -19.39 -17.77
N PHE A 221 -30.63 -18.77 -17.03
CA PHE A 221 -31.41 -19.46 -16.01
C PHE A 221 -32.80 -19.82 -16.52
N LYS A 222 -33.20 -21.08 -16.33
CA LYS A 222 -34.53 -21.56 -16.70
C LYS A 222 -35.46 -21.44 -15.50
N VAL A 223 -36.60 -20.80 -15.72
CA VAL A 223 -37.74 -20.80 -14.79
C VAL A 223 -38.47 -22.12 -14.94
N ASN A 224 -38.47 -22.92 -13.86
CA ASN A 224 -39.14 -24.22 -13.84
C ASN A 224 -39.52 -24.61 -12.42
N ASP A 225 -40.61 -24.05 -11.91
CA ASP A 225 -41.19 -24.48 -10.64
C ASP A 225 -41.84 -25.88 -10.77
N PRO A 226 -41.37 -26.89 -10.01
CA PRO A 226 -41.93 -28.25 -10.09
C PRO A 226 -43.41 -28.34 -9.71
N GLU A 227 -43.90 -27.41 -8.90
CA GLU A 227 -45.29 -27.37 -8.43
C GLU A 227 -46.20 -26.48 -9.32
N GLY A 228 -45.64 -25.78 -10.30
CA GLY A 228 -46.38 -24.93 -11.23
C GLY A 228 -46.98 -23.67 -10.59
N ARG A 229 -46.38 -23.17 -9.51
CA ARG A 229 -46.76 -21.93 -8.81
C ARG A 229 -46.31 -20.70 -9.58
N ASP A 230 -46.93 -19.57 -9.27
CA ASP A 230 -46.46 -18.26 -9.73
C ASP A 230 -45.02 -18.05 -9.26
N THR A 231 -44.12 -17.77 -10.21
CA THR A 231 -42.69 -17.58 -9.93
C THR A 231 -42.32 -16.12 -10.11
N GLU A 232 -41.73 -15.52 -9.09
CA GLU A 232 -41.07 -14.23 -9.19
C GLU A 232 -39.56 -14.41 -9.17
N VAL A 233 -38.82 -13.59 -9.93
CA VAL A 233 -37.36 -13.61 -9.98
C VAL A 233 -36.82 -12.24 -9.60
N SER A 234 -35.76 -12.21 -8.80
CA SER A 234 -35.06 -10.98 -8.39
C SER A 234 -33.56 -11.13 -8.59
N VAL A 235 -32.89 -9.99 -8.83
CA VAL A 235 -31.43 -9.87 -8.88
C VAL A 235 -30.98 -8.98 -7.75
N ARG A 236 -29.93 -9.40 -7.05
CA ARG A 236 -29.40 -8.77 -5.85
C ARG A 236 -27.93 -8.46 -6.07
N PHE A 237 -27.53 -7.20 -5.98
CA PHE A 237 -26.16 -6.79 -6.21
C PHE A 237 -25.26 -7.24 -5.05
N ILE A 238 -24.13 -7.88 -5.36
CA ILE A 238 -23.16 -8.32 -4.36
C ILE A 238 -22.04 -7.26 -4.25
N GLY A 239 -21.47 -6.87 -5.38
CA GLY A 239 -20.31 -5.99 -5.44
C GLY A 239 -19.51 -6.23 -6.72
N GLY A 240 -18.33 -5.64 -6.80
CA GLY A 240 -17.46 -5.75 -7.96
C GLY A 240 -16.24 -4.86 -7.80
N THR A 241 -15.14 -5.24 -8.45
CA THR A 241 -13.85 -4.54 -8.44
C THR A 241 -13.63 -3.70 -9.70
N SER A 242 -14.52 -3.84 -10.69
CA SER A 242 -14.41 -3.09 -11.94
C SER A 242 -14.50 -1.59 -11.74
N SER A 243 -13.61 -0.89 -12.43
CA SER A 243 -13.62 0.56 -12.51
C SER A 243 -14.60 1.10 -13.57
N ALA A 244 -15.26 0.23 -14.33
CA ALA A 244 -16.23 0.60 -15.35
C ALA A 244 -17.59 0.96 -14.74
N ALA A 245 -18.22 2.03 -15.24
CA ALA A 245 -19.60 2.35 -14.93
C ALA A 245 -20.54 1.56 -15.85
N SER A 246 -20.56 0.26 -15.64
CA SER A 246 -21.26 -0.69 -16.51
C SER A 246 -22.77 -0.68 -16.30
N VAL A 247 -23.52 -0.97 -17.37
CA VAL A 247 -24.99 -1.15 -17.33
C VAL A 247 -25.29 -2.64 -17.32
N PHE A 248 -26.05 -3.12 -16.35
CA PHE A 248 -26.47 -4.52 -16.25
C PHE A 248 -27.95 -4.71 -16.62
N GLY A 249 -28.25 -5.78 -17.35
CA GLY A 249 -29.61 -6.10 -17.77
C GLY A 249 -29.84 -7.57 -18.10
N TYR A 250 -31.04 -7.85 -18.61
CA TYR A 250 -31.51 -9.20 -18.94
C TYR A 250 -32.38 -9.25 -20.21
N TYR A 251 -32.66 -10.46 -20.68
CA TYR A 251 -33.63 -10.75 -21.72
C TYR A 251 -34.28 -12.11 -21.48
N CYS A 252 -35.52 -12.24 -21.94
CA CYS A 252 -36.31 -13.46 -21.80
C CYS A 252 -36.47 -14.15 -23.17
N TYR A 253 -36.44 -15.48 -23.17
CA TYR A 253 -36.70 -16.29 -24.36
C TYR A 253 -37.26 -17.66 -23.97
N LYS A 254 -37.86 -18.37 -24.93
CA LYS A 254 -38.41 -19.72 -24.69
C LYS A 254 -37.30 -20.76 -24.65
N ASP A 255 -37.44 -21.78 -23.80
CA ASP A 255 -36.54 -22.93 -23.80
C ASP A 255 -36.52 -23.60 -25.20
N GLY A 256 -35.32 -23.84 -25.73
CA GLY A 256 -35.12 -24.35 -27.08
C GLY A 256 -35.10 -23.30 -28.21
N ALA A 257 -35.16 -21.99 -27.91
CA ALA A 257 -35.01 -20.94 -28.92
C ALA A 257 -33.65 -21.02 -29.65
N SER A 258 -33.67 -20.68 -30.93
CA SER A 258 -32.47 -20.52 -31.76
C SER A 258 -31.66 -19.28 -31.38
N VAL A 259 -30.37 -19.26 -31.74
CA VAL A 259 -29.50 -18.10 -31.50
C VAL A 259 -30.07 -16.81 -32.11
N ALA A 260 -30.74 -16.91 -33.27
CA ALA A 260 -31.37 -15.76 -33.91
C ALA A 260 -32.56 -15.22 -33.08
N GLU A 261 -33.38 -16.09 -32.51
CA GLU A 261 -34.50 -15.71 -31.63
C GLU A 261 -33.99 -15.09 -30.33
N ILE A 262 -32.94 -15.67 -29.73
CA ILE A 262 -32.32 -15.13 -28.50
C ILE A 262 -31.71 -13.75 -28.78
N SER A 263 -31.02 -13.59 -29.91
CA SER A 263 -30.45 -12.32 -30.35
C SER A 263 -31.54 -11.25 -30.52
N ALA A 264 -32.68 -11.63 -31.14
CA ALA A 264 -33.82 -10.74 -31.37
C ALA A 264 -34.65 -10.39 -30.11
N ALA A 265 -34.56 -11.18 -29.04
CA ALA A 265 -35.32 -10.93 -27.81
C ALA A 265 -35.09 -9.51 -27.27
N LYS A 266 -36.13 -8.83 -26.78
CA LYS A 266 -36.00 -7.47 -26.23
C LYS A 266 -35.15 -7.50 -24.95
N LYS A 267 -34.15 -6.63 -24.88
CA LYS A 267 -33.24 -6.48 -23.71
C LYS A 267 -33.77 -5.39 -22.77
N TYR A 268 -33.75 -5.64 -21.47
CA TYR A 268 -34.19 -4.72 -20.41
C TYR A 268 -33.06 -4.42 -19.44
N ILE A 269 -32.94 -3.15 -19.05
CA ILE A 269 -31.95 -2.69 -18.08
C ILE A 269 -32.48 -2.88 -16.67
N VAL A 270 -31.65 -3.47 -15.81
CA VAL A 270 -31.91 -3.69 -14.39
C VAL A 270 -31.19 -2.64 -13.57
N PHE A 271 -29.87 -2.53 -13.75
CA PHE A 271 -29.03 -1.55 -13.06
C PHE A 271 -28.34 -0.65 -14.09
N PRO A 272 -28.69 0.64 -14.15
CA PRO A 272 -28.05 1.62 -15.02
C PRO A 272 -26.56 1.83 -14.78
N ASN A 273 -26.10 1.71 -13.53
CA ASN A 273 -24.71 1.95 -13.16
C ASN A 273 -24.29 0.96 -12.07
N THR A 274 -23.40 0.03 -12.39
CA THR A 274 -22.88 -0.96 -11.42
C THR A 274 -21.63 -0.47 -10.68
N HIS A 275 -21.20 0.77 -10.90
CA HIS A 275 -19.95 1.27 -10.34
C HIS A 275 -20.01 1.46 -8.83
N THR A 276 -18.92 1.03 -8.20
CA THR A 276 -18.76 0.94 -6.75
C THR A 276 -17.54 1.70 -6.22
N VAL A 277 -16.63 2.11 -7.09
CA VAL A 277 -15.33 2.71 -6.71
C VAL A 277 -15.38 4.21 -6.96
N GLY A 278 -15.84 4.99 -5.98
CA GLY A 278 -16.00 6.43 -6.14
C GLY A 278 -14.70 7.13 -6.53
N ASN A 279 -14.69 7.77 -7.70
CA ASN A 279 -13.65 8.73 -8.08
C ASN A 279 -14.29 9.98 -8.70
N SER A 280 -13.48 11.02 -8.93
CA SER A 280 -13.96 12.33 -9.40
C SER A 280 -14.68 12.30 -10.77
N LYS A 281 -14.60 11.20 -11.53
CA LYS A 281 -15.15 11.08 -12.89
C LYS A 281 -16.37 10.18 -12.99
N LYS A 282 -16.57 9.24 -12.06
CA LYS A 282 -17.64 8.22 -12.13
C LYS A 282 -18.43 8.15 -10.81
N PRO A 283 -19.76 8.34 -10.86
CA PRO A 283 -20.58 8.28 -9.64
C PRO A 283 -20.77 6.83 -9.17
N VAL A 284 -20.90 6.64 -7.86
CA VAL A 284 -21.26 5.35 -7.24
C VAL A 284 -22.77 5.16 -7.36
N GLY A 285 -23.19 4.15 -8.12
CA GLY A 285 -24.58 3.92 -8.50
C GLY A 285 -25.33 2.90 -7.65
N LEU A 286 -24.61 1.98 -7.00
CA LEU A 286 -25.20 0.90 -6.21
C LEU A 286 -24.49 0.69 -4.88
N LYS A 287 -25.23 0.14 -3.94
CA LYS A 287 -24.72 -0.43 -2.68
C LYS A 287 -24.89 -1.95 -2.70
N GLY A 288 -23.92 -2.67 -2.15
CA GLY A 288 -24.04 -4.13 -1.94
C GLY A 288 -25.31 -4.48 -1.14
N GLY A 289 -26.06 -5.47 -1.61
CA GLY A 289 -27.34 -5.89 -1.02
C GLY A 289 -28.57 -5.46 -1.81
N GLU A 290 -28.47 -4.40 -2.63
CA GLU A 290 -29.60 -3.81 -3.35
C GLU A 290 -30.26 -4.80 -4.32
N CYS A 291 -31.59 -4.85 -4.30
CA CYS A 291 -32.39 -5.85 -4.98
C CYS A 291 -33.37 -5.22 -5.99
N VAL A 292 -33.54 -5.85 -7.14
CA VAL A 292 -34.56 -5.51 -8.14
C VAL A 292 -35.37 -6.77 -8.46
N LYS A 293 -36.70 -6.65 -8.37
CA LYS A 293 -37.63 -7.67 -8.87
C LYS A 293 -37.75 -7.53 -10.38
N LEU A 294 -37.59 -8.62 -11.11
CA LEU A 294 -37.65 -8.63 -12.58
C LEU A 294 -39.09 -8.73 -13.09
N HIS A 295 -39.28 -8.29 -14.32
CA HIS A 295 -40.52 -8.47 -15.06
C HIS A 295 -40.36 -9.53 -16.15
N TYR A 296 -41.39 -10.33 -16.41
CA TYR A 296 -41.44 -11.21 -17.55
C TYR A 296 -41.69 -10.41 -18.83
N ILE A 297 -40.74 -10.49 -19.76
CA ILE A 297 -40.85 -9.89 -21.09
C ILE A 297 -41.19 -11.00 -22.08
N ASP A 298 -42.33 -10.89 -22.77
CA ASP A 298 -42.75 -11.92 -23.73
C ASP A 298 -41.91 -11.88 -25.03
N GLU A 299 -42.09 -12.88 -25.90
CA GLU A 299 -41.40 -12.98 -27.18
C GLU A 299 -41.60 -11.79 -28.13
N ASN A 300 -42.65 -10.98 -27.92
CA ASN A 300 -42.93 -9.77 -28.69
C ASN A 300 -42.30 -8.51 -28.04
N GLY A 301 -41.56 -8.68 -26.94
CA GLY A 301 -40.94 -7.59 -26.18
C GLY A 301 -41.90 -6.84 -25.26
N VAL A 302 -43.10 -7.39 -25.00
CA VAL A 302 -44.11 -6.78 -24.14
C VAL A 302 -43.90 -7.21 -22.69
N ASP A 303 -43.82 -6.23 -21.79
CA ASP A 303 -43.78 -6.45 -20.34
C ASP A 303 -45.13 -7.02 -19.84
N LYS A 304 -45.07 -8.15 -19.12
CA LYS A 304 -46.22 -8.86 -18.55
C LYS A 304 -46.30 -8.80 -17.02
N GLY A 305 -45.45 -8.02 -16.36
CA GLY A 305 -45.36 -7.92 -14.90
C GLY A 305 -44.41 -8.96 -14.28
N THR A 306 -44.51 -9.18 -12.97
CA THR A 306 -43.48 -9.86 -12.17
C THR A 306 -43.52 -11.39 -12.19
N VAL A 307 -44.56 -11.99 -12.76
CA VAL A 307 -44.77 -13.45 -12.75
C VAL A 307 -44.20 -14.07 -14.01
N PHE A 308 -43.22 -14.97 -13.84
CA PHE A 308 -42.58 -15.72 -14.91
C PHE A 308 -43.25 -17.07 -15.13
N PRO A 309 -43.64 -17.42 -16.36
CA PRO A 309 -44.14 -18.74 -16.67
C PRO A 309 -43.01 -19.78 -16.77
N ASN A 310 -43.32 -21.02 -16.40
CA ASN A 310 -42.42 -22.17 -16.61
C ASN A 310 -42.00 -22.30 -18.08
N GLY A 311 -40.75 -22.67 -18.30
CA GLY A 311 -40.17 -22.85 -19.64
C GLY A 311 -39.59 -21.57 -20.25
N VAL A 312 -39.64 -20.44 -19.55
CA VAL A 312 -38.87 -19.24 -19.89
C VAL A 312 -37.43 -19.39 -19.44
N ARG A 313 -36.50 -18.91 -20.28
CA ARG A 313 -35.10 -18.69 -19.94
C ARG A 313 -34.83 -17.20 -19.80
N ILE A 314 -33.96 -16.88 -18.85
CA ILE A 314 -33.47 -15.53 -18.57
C ILE A 314 -31.97 -15.52 -18.88
N GLY A 315 -31.59 -14.78 -19.91
CA GLY A 315 -30.19 -14.44 -20.18
C GLY A 315 -29.86 -13.04 -19.67
N TRP A 316 -28.58 -12.77 -19.52
CA TRP A 316 -28.03 -11.58 -18.86
C TRP A 316 -27.07 -10.87 -19.79
N PHE A 317 -26.92 -9.57 -19.62
CA PHE A 317 -25.89 -8.80 -20.32
C PHE A 317 -25.30 -7.69 -19.45
N LEU A 318 -24.03 -7.37 -19.72
CA LEU A 318 -23.31 -6.25 -19.14
C LEU A 318 -22.75 -5.38 -20.26
N LEU A 319 -23.03 -4.09 -20.24
CA LEU A 319 -22.46 -3.11 -21.18
C LEU A 319 -21.34 -2.36 -20.45
N ASN A 320 -20.10 -2.65 -20.82
CA ASN A 320 -18.93 -2.07 -20.19
C ASN A 320 -18.93 -0.53 -20.35
N ASP A 321 -18.84 0.18 -19.22
CA ASP A 321 -18.74 1.64 -19.10
C ASP A 321 -19.85 2.46 -19.77
N ALA A 322 -20.98 1.81 -20.09
CA ALA A 322 -22.04 2.39 -20.88
C ALA A 322 -22.78 3.53 -20.18
N TYR A 323 -22.74 3.61 -18.85
CA TYR A 323 -23.43 4.67 -18.09
C TYR A 323 -22.84 6.05 -18.37
N ILE A 324 -21.51 6.17 -18.40
CA ILE A 324 -20.84 7.44 -18.70
C ILE A 324 -20.66 7.70 -20.21
N LYS A 325 -20.99 6.71 -21.05
CA LYS A 325 -20.84 6.74 -22.52
C LYS A 325 -22.15 6.82 -23.30
N GLY A 326 -23.22 7.34 -22.69
CA GLY A 326 -24.50 7.51 -23.38
C GLY A 326 -25.16 6.19 -23.84
N GLY A 327 -24.79 5.06 -23.23
CA GLY A 327 -25.44 3.77 -23.42
C GLY A 327 -24.93 2.87 -24.55
N GLU A 328 -23.88 3.27 -25.28
CA GLU A 328 -23.24 2.38 -26.27
C GLU A 328 -22.21 1.44 -25.63
N GLY A 329 -21.48 1.92 -24.61
CA GLY A 329 -20.41 1.17 -23.94
C GLY A 329 -19.23 0.86 -24.86
N TYR A 330 -18.18 0.24 -24.33
CA TYR A 330 -17.07 -0.29 -25.14
C TYR A 330 -17.38 -1.66 -25.72
N LYS A 331 -18.05 -2.49 -24.92
CA LYS A 331 -18.32 -3.90 -25.20
C LYS A 331 -19.62 -4.33 -24.55
N VAL A 332 -20.28 -5.30 -25.16
CA VAL A 332 -21.36 -6.06 -24.53
C VAL A 332 -20.89 -7.47 -24.21
N CYS A 333 -21.09 -7.88 -22.96
CA CYS A 333 -20.83 -9.21 -22.46
C CYS A 333 -22.17 -9.90 -22.19
N TYR A 334 -22.48 -10.98 -22.92
CA TYR A 334 -23.69 -11.79 -22.71
C TYR A 334 -23.39 -13.06 -21.91
N SER A 335 -24.33 -13.49 -21.08
CA SER A 335 -24.30 -14.83 -20.46
C SER A 335 -24.57 -15.95 -21.47
N THR A 336 -25.28 -15.66 -22.57
CA THR A 336 -25.39 -16.59 -23.70
C THR A 336 -24.13 -16.50 -24.55
N THR A 337 -23.19 -17.45 -24.39
CA THR A 337 -21.89 -17.43 -25.10
C THR A 337 -22.03 -17.27 -26.61
N ALA A 338 -23.06 -17.85 -27.21
CA ALA A 338 -23.31 -17.77 -28.66
C ALA A 338 -23.66 -16.36 -29.18
N LEU A 339 -24.00 -15.41 -28.30
CA LEU A 339 -24.24 -14.00 -28.66
C LEU A 339 -22.98 -13.15 -28.59
N ASN A 340 -21.91 -13.65 -27.97
CA ASN A 340 -20.66 -12.90 -27.85
C ASN A 340 -19.89 -13.00 -29.15
N SER A 341 -19.58 -11.85 -29.76
CA SER A 341 -18.89 -11.77 -31.06
C SER A 341 -17.45 -12.32 -31.01
N ASP A 342 -16.84 -12.32 -29.83
CA ASP A 342 -15.53 -12.92 -29.57
C ASP A 342 -15.59 -14.42 -29.26
N GLY A 343 -16.80 -15.01 -29.20
CA GLY A 343 -17.02 -16.41 -28.84
C GLY A 343 -16.64 -16.75 -27.40
N ARG A 344 -16.25 -15.77 -26.58
CA ARG A 344 -15.83 -15.96 -25.19
C ARG A 344 -17.07 -16.06 -24.30
N THR A 345 -16.94 -16.89 -23.28
CA THR A 345 -17.86 -16.87 -22.14
C THR A 345 -17.43 -15.72 -21.23
N HIS A 346 -18.30 -14.73 -20.99
CA HIS A 346 -18.01 -13.59 -20.09
C HIS A 346 -18.62 -13.75 -18.71
N THR A 347 -19.17 -14.93 -18.40
CA THR A 347 -19.83 -15.19 -17.12
C THR A 347 -19.18 -16.34 -16.36
N ALA A 348 -19.07 -16.16 -15.05
CA ALA A 348 -18.84 -17.23 -14.10
C ALA A 348 -20.09 -17.41 -13.25
N ALA A 349 -20.47 -18.66 -12.97
CA ALA A 349 -21.60 -18.94 -12.09
C ALA A 349 -21.34 -20.18 -11.25
N PHE A 350 -21.72 -20.12 -9.98
CA PHE A 350 -21.56 -21.19 -9.01
C PHE A 350 -22.58 -21.05 -7.88
N ARG A 351 -22.77 -22.11 -7.09
CA ARG A 351 -23.70 -22.09 -5.95
C ARG A 351 -22.99 -22.33 -4.63
N ILE A 352 -23.38 -21.56 -3.61
CA ILE A 352 -22.99 -21.72 -2.21
C ILE A 352 -24.25 -22.16 -1.48
N ASN A 353 -24.42 -23.47 -1.28
CA ASN A 353 -25.72 -24.05 -0.93
C ASN A 353 -26.79 -23.61 -1.97
N ASP A 354 -27.86 -22.94 -1.53
CA ASP A 354 -28.93 -22.40 -2.39
C ASP A 354 -28.62 -21.00 -2.94
N PHE A 355 -27.49 -20.41 -2.57
CA PHE A 355 -27.09 -19.07 -3.00
C PHE A 355 -26.36 -19.14 -4.35
N VAL A 356 -27.04 -18.79 -5.43
CA VAL A 356 -26.47 -18.74 -6.78
C VAL A 356 -25.72 -17.43 -7.01
N VAL A 357 -24.43 -17.50 -7.28
CA VAL A 357 -23.60 -16.36 -7.72
C VAL A 357 -23.59 -16.33 -9.23
N LEU A 358 -23.89 -15.17 -9.79
CA LEU A 358 -23.71 -14.82 -11.19
C LEU A 358 -22.70 -13.67 -11.24
N SER A 359 -21.57 -13.91 -11.90
CA SER A 359 -20.52 -12.91 -12.03
C SER A 359 -20.17 -12.70 -13.49
N PHE A 360 -19.77 -11.47 -13.80
CA PHE A 360 -19.31 -11.07 -15.11
C PHE A 360 -17.82 -10.75 -15.08
N GLU A 361 -17.19 -11.05 -16.21
CA GLU A 361 -16.07 -10.27 -16.67
C GLU A 361 -16.56 -9.21 -17.67
N ASP A 362 -16.15 -7.97 -17.44
CA ASP A 362 -16.37 -6.85 -18.33
C ASP A 362 -15.15 -6.51 -19.22
N TYR A 363 -13.96 -7.07 -18.91
CA TYR A 363 -12.74 -6.89 -19.71
C TYR A 363 -11.89 -8.15 -20.00
N THR A 364 -10.58 -8.15 -19.67
CA THR A 364 -9.60 -9.14 -20.16
C THR A 364 -8.70 -9.81 -19.11
N ASP A 365 -8.76 -9.42 -17.84
CA ASP A 365 -7.94 -9.96 -16.75
C ASP A 365 -8.31 -11.41 -16.33
N GLN A 366 -9.49 -11.86 -16.75
CA GLN A 366 -10.00 -13.22 -16.57
C GLN A 366 -10.29 -13.65 -15.13
N ASP A 367 -10.50 -12.71 -14.20
CA ASP A 367 -10.89 -13.03 -12.83
C ASP A 367 -12.42 -13.15 -12.66
N TYR A 368 -13.20 -12.65 -13.62
CA TYR A 368 -14.66 -12.72 -13.65
C TYR A 368 -15.28 -12.29 -12.31
N ASN A 369 -14.75 -11.25 -11.68
CA ASN A 369 -15.28 -10.70 -10.43
C ASN A 369 -15.65 -9.19 -10.56
N ASP A 370 -15.51 -8.63 -11.76
CA ASP A 370 -15.79 -7.24 -12.12
C ASP A 370 -17.13 -6.74 -11.60
N VAL A 371 -18.20 -7.53 -11.81
CA VAL A 371 -19.55 -7.23 -11.35
C VAL A 371 -20.27 -8.53 -10.98
N GLN A 372 -20.76 -8.60 -9.75
CA GLN A 372 -21.30 -9.80 -9.13
C GLN A 372 -22.71 -9.61 -8.60
N PHE A 373 -23.54 -10.63 -8.82
CA PHE A 373 -24.94 -10.67 -8.44
C PHE A 373 -25.30 -12.01 -7.82
N ASN A 374 -26.34 -11.98 -7.00
CA ASN A 374 -27.13 -13.16 -6.70
C ASN A 374 -28.45 -13.10 -7.45
N VAL A 375 -28.86 -14.22 -8.01
CA VAL A 375 -30.21 -14.38 -8.57
C VAL A 375 -31.02 -15.27 -7.65
N TRP A 376 -32.24 -14.84 -7.38
CA TRP A 376 -33.14 -15.46 -6.41
C TRP A 376 -34.55 -15.52 -6.98
N SER A 377 -35.28 -16.56 -6.61
CA SER A 377 -36.69 -16.69 -6.95
C SER A 377 -37.56 -16.99 -5.74
N ASN A 378 -38.84 -16.69 -5.89
CA ASN A 378 -39.88 -17.17 -5.00
C ASN A 378 -40.92 -17.92 -5.86
N PRO A 379 -41.07 -19.24 -5.70
CA PRO A 379 -40.34 -20.14 -4.80
C PRO A 379 -38.86 -20.34 -5.21
N ILE A 380 -37.97 -20.70 -4.27
CA ILE A 380 -36.51 -20.72 -4.51
C ILE A 380 -36.08 -21.83 -5.47
N GLU A 381 -36.82 -22.94 -5.48
CA GLU A 381 -36.61 -24.09 -6.37
C GLU A 381 -36.97 -23.80 -7.83
N ALA A 382 -37.66 -22.68 -8.12
CA ALA A 382 -38.03 -22.32 -9.49
C ALA A 382 -36.83 -21.89 -10.35
N ILE A 383 -35.73 -21.46 -9.73
CA ILE A 383 -34.44 -21.17 -10.37
C ILE A 383 -33.37 -22.10 -9.78
N ALA A 384 -33.15 -23.22 -10.44
CA ALA A 384 -32.12 -24.20 -10.08
C ALA A 384 -31.15 -24.43 -11.25
N PRO A 385 -30.31 -23.43 -11.62
CA PRO A 385 -29.43 -23.55 -12.77
C PRO A 385 -28.39 -24.64 -12.54
N ASP A 386 -27.96 -25.34 -13.58
CA ASP A 386 -26.90 -26.35 -13.45
C ASP A 386 -25.54 -25.67 -13.28
N VAL A 387 -25.22 -25.24 -12.06
CA VAL A 387 -23.97 -24.55 -11.71
C VAL A 387 -23.17 -25.36 -10.68
N PRO A 388 -21.82 -25.36 -10.78
CA PRO A 388 -20.98 -26.08 -9.84
C PRO A 388 -21.19 -25.63 -8.39
N PRO A 389 -21.25 -26.56 -7.42
CA PRO A 389 -21.26 -26.20 -6.02
C PRO A 389 -19.87 -25.78 -5.54
N VAL A 390 -19.87 -24.89 -4.54
CA VAL A 390 -18.68 -24.47 -3.79
C VAL A 390 -18.94 -24.70 -2.32
N THR A 391 -17.94 -25.28 -1.64
CA THR A 391 -17.97 -25.44 -0.19
C THR A 391 -17.93 -24.07 0.48
N PRO A 392 -18.91 -23.73 1.35
CA PRO A 392 -18.87 -22.49 2.11
C PRO A 392 -17.59 -22.39 2.95
N ASP A 393 -16.92 -21.26 2.86
CA ASP A 393 -15.78 -20.93 3.69
C ASP A 393 -16.25 -20.18 4.95
N PRO A 394 -16.04 -20.72 6.17
CA PRO A 394 -16.43 -20.03 7.39
C PRO A 394 -15.53 -18.84 7.74
N GLY A 395 -14.39 -18.63 7.05
CA GLY A 395 -13.45 -17.54 7.35
C GLY A 395 -12.46 -17.86 8.46
N THR A 396 -12.15 -19.15 8.67
CA THR A 396 -11.19 -19.60 9.69
C THR A 396 -9.78 -19.70 9.12
N ASP A 397 -9.29 -18.63 8.49
CA ASP A 397 -7.94 -18.60 7.92
C ASP A 397 -6.90 -18.86 9.04
N ASP A 398 -5.89 -19.70 8.75
CA ASP A 398 -4.86 -20.06 9.72
C ASP A 398 -3.88 -18.89 9.89
N ASP A 399 -3.76 -18.41 11.13
CA ASP A 399 -2.80 -17.37 11.53
C ASP A 399 -1.32 -17.82 11.43
N ARG A 400 -1.05 -19.02 10.92
CA ARG A 400 0.31 -19.47 10.58
C ARG A 400 0.64 -19.34 9.10
N SER A 401 -0.35 -19.01 8.28
CA SER A 401 -0.17 -18.84 6.82
C SER A 401 0.10 -17.39 6.46
N VAL A 402 0.88 -17.18 5.40
CA VAL A 402 1.17 -15.83 4.92
C VAL A 402 -0.05 -15.28 4.17
N ALA A 403 -0.61 -14.20 4.68
CA ALA A 403 -1.72 -13.47 4.09
C ALA A 403 -1.23 -12.37 3.13
N TYR A 404 -0.19 -11.63 3.52
CA TYR A 404 0.39 -10.55 2.70
C TYR A 404 1.85 -10.31 3.05
N ARG A 405 2.53 -9.46 2.25
CA ARG A 405 3.94 -9.06 2.46
C ARG A 405 4.07 -7.54 2.38
N MET A 406 5.05 -7.01 3.09
CA MET A 406 5.52 -5.63 2.95
C MET A 406 7.02 -5.63 2.67
N THR A 407 7.48 -4.67 1.88
CA THR A 407 8.90 -4.45 1.62
C THR A 407 9.32 -3.10 2.19
N TYR A 408 10.39 -3.09 2.98
CA TYR A 408 11.02 -1.89 3.50
C TYR A 408 12.45 -1.84 3.00
N LYS A 409 12.85 -0.69 2.45
CA LYS A 409 14.16 -0.52 1.82
C LYS A 409 14.75 0.85 2.12
N GLY A 410 16.05 0.97 1.93
CA GLY A 410 16.77 2.22 2.10
C GLY A 410 18.26 1.98 2.31
N ILE A 411 18.94 3.02 2.79
CA ILE A 411 20.37 2.98 3.09
C ILE A 411 20.60 3.34 4.55
N LEU A 412 21.56 2.66 5.16
CA LEU A 412 22.13 3.00 6.44
C LEU A 412 23.55 3.53 6.22
N ALA A 413 23.84 4.67 6.84
CA ALA A 413 25.12 5.36 6.74
C ALA A 413 25.62 5.64 8.15
N PHE A 414 26.88 5.29 8.45
CA PHE A 414 27.46 5.32 9.78
C PHE A 414 28.78 6.09 9.80
N GLU A 415 29.05 6.73 10.93
CA GLU A 415 30.38 7.11 11.42
C GLU A 415 30.91 6.03 12.37
N ASP A 416 32.23 5.83 12.43
CA ASP A 416 32.88 4.85 13.29
C ASP A 416 33.71 5.45 14.44
N ASN A 417 33.85 6.78 14.45
CA ASN A 417 34.64 7.50 15.45
C ASN A 417 33.90 7.78 16.76
N TRP A 418 32.62 7.38 16.88
CA TRP A 418 31.85 7.50 18.13
C TRP A 418 32.65 6.90 19.32
N PRO A 419 32.72 7.59 20.47
CA PRO A 419 31.96 8.78 20.86
C PRO A 419 32.61 10.12 20.47
N ASN A 420 33.64 10.13 19.65
CA ASN A 420 34.28 11.34 19.13
C ASN A 420 33.67 11.78 17.80
N LYS A 421 33.93 13.03 17.42
CA LYS A 421 33.28 13.71 16.29
C LYS A 421 33.57 13.10 14.92
N GLY A 422 34.82 12.77 14.60
CA GLY A 422 35.22 12.45 13.22
C GLY A 422 35.14 13.65 12.27
N ASP A 423 34.98 13.38 10.97
CA ASP A 423 34.84 14.35 9.87
C ASP A 423 33.38 14.46 9.34
N TYR A 424 32.47 13.60 9.78
CA TYR A 424 31.03 13.66 9.49
C TYR A 424 30.68 13.60 8.00
N ASP A 425 31.38 12.78 7.25
CA ASP A 425 31.05 12.49 5.86
C ASP A 425 29.96 11.41 5.71
N LEU A 426 29.60 10.71 6.80
CA LEU A 426 28.64 9.62 6.90
C LEU A 426 28.95 8.46 5.93
N ASN A 427 30.22 8.17 5.66
CA ASN A 427 30.59 7.08 4.77
C ASN A 427 31.54 6.04 5.37
N ASP A 428 31.83 6.07 6.67
CA ASP A 428 32.70 5.07 7.31
C ASP A 428 32.21 3.64 7.05
N VAL A 429 30.87 3.43 7.10
CA VAL A 429 30.19 2.23 6.60
C VAL A 429 28.87 2.61 5.95
N VAL A 430 28.64 2.18 4.70
CA VAL A 430 27.36 2.38 3.99
C VAL A 430 26.77 1.03 3.59
N VAL A 431 25.55 0.74 4.05
CA VAL A 431 24.84 -0.52 3.81
C VAL A 431 23.45 -0.22 3.25
N LYS A 432 23.17 -0.74 2.06
CA LYS A 432 21.80 -0.77 1.51
C LYS A 432 21.05 -1.97 2.07
N TYR A 433 19.81 -1.77 2.49
CA TYR A 433 18.94 -2.86 2.95
C TYR A 433 17.67 -2.94 2.11
N ASN A 434 17.17 -4.16 1.96
CA ASN A 434 15.85 -4.48 1.43
C ASN A 434 15.29 -5.66 2.22
N SER A 435 14.23 -5.42 2.99
CA SER A 435 13.63 -6.40 3.89
C SER A 435 12.19 -6.68 3.48
N VAL A 436 11.86 -7.95 3.28
CA VAL A 436 10.49 -8.40 3.00
C VAL A 436 9.94 -9.10 4.24
N LEU A 437 8.90 -8.52 4.84
CA LEU A 437 8.20 -9.10 5.99
C LEU A 437 6.96 -9.84 5.49
N ALA A 438 6.73 -11.04 6.00
CA ALA A 438 5.53 -11.84 5.75
C ALA A 438 4.60 -11.80 6.96
N PHE A 439 3.31 -11.52 6.72
CA PHE A 439 2.31 -11.33 7.77
C PHE A 439 1.17 -12.34 7.62
N ASN A 440 0.55 -12.71 8.74
CA ASN A 440 -0.68 -13.50 8.78
C ASN A 440 -1.95 -12.61 8.75
N THR A 441 -3.13 -13.21 8.88
CA THR A 441 -4.42 -12.47 8.90
C THR A 441 -4.69 -11.72 10.21
N ALA A 442 -3.82 -11.85 11.20
CA ALA A 442 -3.85 -11.11 12.46
C ALA A 442 -2.80 -9.98 12.47
N ASN A 443 -2.19 -9.65 11.32
CA ASN A 443 -1.09 -8.69 11.18
C ASN A 443 0.14 -9.01 12.06
N GLN A 444 0.39 -10.29 12.32
CA GLN A 444 1.59 -10.75 13.00
C GLN A 444 2.64 -11.17 11.99
N VAL A 445 3.89 -10.80 12.24
CA VAL A 445 5.06 -11.19 11.45
C VAL A 445 5.35 -12.67 11.65
N LEU A 446 5.46 -13.38 10.53
CA LEU A 446 5.81 -14.80 10.45
C LEU A 446 7.29 -15.00 10.14
N SER A 447 7.84 -14.16 9.25
CA SER A 447 9.21 -14.25 8.80
C SER A 447 9.68 -12.95 8.16
N THR A 448 11.00 -12.81 8.06
CA THR A 448 11.68 -11.75 7.32
C THR A 448 12.62 -12.37 6.29
N GLU A 449 12.72 -11.76 5.12
CA GLU A 449 13.77 -12.00 4.13
C GLU A 449 14.54 -10.70 3.95
N ASP A 450 15.70 -10.60 4.61
CA ASP A 450 16.52 -9.41 4.71
C ASP A 450 17.71 -9.52 3.77
N THR A 451 17.86 -8.56 2.87
CA THR A 451 19.00 -8.42 1.98
C THR A 451 19.80 -7.19 2.35
N PHE A 452 21.10 -7.36 2.61
CA PHE A 452 22.03 -6.26 2.87
C PHE A 452 23.12 -6.23 1.81
N THR A 453 23.32 -5.09 1.17
CA THR A 453 24.43 -4.85 0.24
C THR A 453 25.40 -3.86 0.88
N VAL A 454 26.64 -4.29 1.08
CA VAL A 454 27.70 -3.42 1.59
C VAL A 454 28.19 -2.56 0.43
N LEU A 455 27.83 -1.27 0.46
CA LEU A 455 28.11 -0.34 -0.64
C LEU A 455 29.50 0.27 -0.53
N TRP A 456 29.92 0.63 0.68
CA TRP A 456 31.16 1.38 0.90
C TRP A 456 31.71 1.20 2.32
N SER A 457 33.03 1.35 2.44
CA SER A 457 33.80 1.42 3.68
C SER A 457 34.82 2.57 3.55
N GLY A 458 34.51 3.76 4.07
CA GLY A 458 35.41 4.92 4.07
C GLY A 458 36.52 4.83 5.13
N ALA A 459 36.28 4.08 6.20
CA ALA A 459 37.15 4.11 7.35
C ALA A 459 38.35 3.16 7.33
N ALA A 460 39.35 3.48 8.16
CA ALA A 460 40.49 2.61 8.44
C ALA A 460 40.19 1.52 9.49
N PHE A 461 39.13 1.67 10.30
CA PHE A 461 38.76 0.65 11.27
C PHE A 461 38.06 -0.54 10.59
N LYS A 462 38.20 -1.69 11.23
CA LYS A 462 37.54 -2.91 10.79
C LYS A 462 36.12 -2.94 11.37
N ASN A 463 35.17 -2.36 10.67
CA ASN A 463 33.80 -2.23 11.17
C ASN A 463 32.95 -3.42 10.74
N GLY A 464 32.29 -4.09 11.69
CA GLY A 464 31.25 -5.08 11.41
C GLY A 464 29.87 -4.43 11.37
N PHE A 465 28.87 -5.13 10.86
CA PHE A 465 27.47 -4.69 10.84
C PHE A 465 26.53 -5.78 11.35
N ALA A 466 25.56 -5.36 12.15
CA ALA A 466 24.53 -6.23 12.71
C ALA A 466 23.20 -5.48 12.84
N TYR A 467 22.12 -6.24 13.02
CA TYR A 467 20.82 -5.69 13.38
C TYR A 467 20.15 -6.56 14.46
N GLN A 468 19.41 -5.91 15.35
CA GLN A 468 18.63 -6.57 16.40
C GLN A 468 17.14 -6.41 16.11
N MET A 469 16.43 -7.53 16.06
CA MET A 469 14.97 -7.58 15.90
C MET A 469 14.25 -7.46 17.25
N ASN A 470 13.03 -6.93 17.26
CA ASN A 470 12.19 -6.81 18.46
C ASN A 470 11.49 -8.12 18.83
N THR A 471 12.25 -9.20 18.87
CA THR A 471 11.79 -10.54 19.26
C THR A 471 12.91 -11.25 20.02
N ASP A 472 12.54 -12.18 20.88
CA ASP A 472 13.53 -12.94 21.64
C ASP A 472 14.34 -13.83 20.71
N ARG A 473 15.63 -14.00 21.03
CA ARG A 473 16.54 -14.85 20.26
C ARG A 473 15.98 -16.27 20.08
N SER A 474 15.36 -16.82 21.12
CA SER A 474 14.75 -18.16 21.09
C SER A 474 13.55 -18.29 20.15
N ASN A 475 12.95 -17.16 19.75
CA ASN A 475 11.78 -17.16 18.87
C ASN A 475 12.15 -17.15 17.38
N VAL A 476 13.44 -17.13 17.02
CA VAL A 476 13.88 -16.99 15.63
C VAL A 476 14.82 -18.11 15.23
N VAL A 477 14.58 -18.66 14.04
CA VAL A 477 15.54 -19.49 13.30
C VAL A 477 16.05 -18.67 12.13
N THR A 478 17.38 -18.51 12.04
CA THR A 478 18.04 -17.70 11.01
C THR A 478 18.80 -18.58 10.03
N GLU A 479 18.60 -18.35 8.75
CA GLU A 479 19.26 -19.04 7.63
C GLU A 479 19.93 -18.02 6.71
N PHE A 480 21.17 -18.29 6.31
CA PHE A 480 21.89 -17.47 5.33
C PHE A 480 21.94 -18.21 4.00
N ALA A 481 21.73 -17.49 2.89
CA ALA A 481 21.78 -18.10 1.55
C ALA A 481 23.20 -18.59 1.19
N GLU A 482 24.22 -17.80 1.46
CA GLU A 482 25.62 -18.09 1.09
C GLU A 482 26.62 -17.51 2.11
N THR A 483 26.89 -18.17 3.25
CA THR A 483 28.07 -17.83 4.08
C THR A 483 28.62 -19.02 4.86
N SER A 484 29.93 -19.01 5.12
CA SER A 484 30.61 -19.92 6.04
C SER A 484 31.63 -19.20 6.95
N GLU A 485 31.56 -17.87 7.02
CA GLU A 485 32.49 -17.07 7.80
C GLU A 485 32.16 -17.14 9.29
N ALA A 486 33.19 -17.37 10.11
CA ALA A 486 33.05 -17.44 11.55
C ALA A 486 32.61 -16.09 12.12
N GLY A 487 31.57 -16.08 12.95
CA GLY A 487 31.07 -14.87 13.61
C GLY A 487 29.87 -14.19 12.92
N ILE A 488 29.55 -14.59 11.68
CA ILE A 488 28.30 -14.24 11.00
C ILE A 488 27.18 -15.18 11.48
N GLY A 489 25.98 -14.64 11.68
CA GLY A 489 24.82 -15.41 12.11
C GLY A 489 24.09 -14.82 13.31
N LEU A 490 23.12 -15.58 13.83
CA LEU A 490 22.38 -15.25 15.03
C LEU A 490 23.29 -15.34 16.27
N ASP A 491 23.52 -14.23 16.94
CA ASP A 491 24.36 -14.16 18.15
C ASP A 491 23.80 -15.10 19.24
N SER A 492 24.64 -15.94 19.83
CA SER A 492 24.23 -16.94 20.82
C SER A 492 24.04 -16.40 22.25
N GLU A 493 24.57 -15.22 22.53
CA GLU A 493 24.70 -14.68 23.89
C GLU A 493 23.74 -13.52 24.18
N LEU A 494 23.21 -12.88 23.14
CA LEU A 494 22.23 -11.78 23.27
C LEU A 494 20.81 -12.32 23.51
N ALA A 495 20.02 -11.61 24.33
CA ALA A 495 18.66 -12.03 24.68
C ALA A 495 17.66 -11.82 23.53
N LYS A 496 17.82 -10.71 22.80
CA LYS A 496 17.06 -10.40 21.60
C LYS A 496 17.74 -10.97 20.36
N ALA A 497 16.94 -11.36 19.38
CA ALA A 497 17.43 -11.92 18.13
C ALA A 497 18.29 -10.88 17.39
N THR A 498 19.60 -11.08 17.43
CA THR A 498 20.59 -10.15 16.86
C THR A 498 21.42 -10.90 15.84
N VAL A 499 21.44 -10.42 14.60
CA VAL A 499 22.12 -11.09 13.49
C VAL A 499 23.34 -10.28 13.10
N ASN A 500 24.53 -10.88 13.24
CA ASN A 500 25.76 -10.35 12.69
C ASN A 500 25.78 -10.65 11.18
N VAL A 501 25.81 -9.62 10.35
CA VAL A 501 25.71 -9.74 8.88
C VAL A 501 27.10 -9.89 8.27
N PHE A 502 28.04 -9.05 8.67
CA PHE A 502 29.47 -9.14 8.34
C PHE A 502 30.30 -8.59 9.50
N THR A 503 31.54 -9.06 9.63
CA THR A 503 32.42 -8.65 10.75
C THR A 503 33.41 -7.55 10.38
N ASN A 504 33.60 -7.30 9.08
CA ASN A 504 34.62 -6.39 8.57
C ASN A 504 34.28 -5.81 7.19
N ALA A 505 33.92 -4.52 7.16
CA ALA A 505 33.51 -3.79 5.96
C ALA A 505 34.63 -3.69 4.91
N LEU A 506 35.90 -3.57 5.33
CA LEU A 506 37.05 -3.55 4.41
C LEU A 506 37.18 -4.86 3.63
N VAL A 507 36.87 -6.00 4.28
CA VAL A 507 36.87 -7.32 3.63
C VAL A 507 35.63 -7.50 2.76
N ALA A 508 34.46 -7.10 3.28
CA ALA A 508 33.19 -7.20 2.54
C ALA A 508 33.21 -6.38 1.26
N THR A 509 33.85 -5.21 1.26
CA THR A 509 33.97 -4.33 0.08
C THR A 509 35.23 -4.58 -0.75
N ASP A 510 36.15 -5.44 -0.27
CA ASP A 510 37.51 -5.57 -0.81
C ASP A 510 38.16 -4.20 -1.06
N ASN A 511 38.22 -3.39 0.00
CA ASN A 511 38.65 -1.99 -0.04
C ASN A 511 37.95 -1.18 -1.15
N ASN A 512 36.61 -1.24 -1.17
CA ASN A 512 35.73 -0.57 -2.13
C ASN A 512 35.93 -0.96 -3.60
N THR A 513 36.46 -2.15 -3.88
CA THR A 513 36.56 -2.69 -5.26
C THR A 513 35.38 -3.58 -5.66
N LYS A 514 34.53 -3.97 -4.70
CA LYS A 514 33.29 -4.71 -4.93
C LYS A 514 32.21 -4.33 -3.93
N THR A 515 30.98 -4.73 -4.24
CA THR A 515 29.86 -4.77 -3.30
C THR A 515 29.51 -6.21 -2.98
N THR A 516 29.38 -6.55 -1.69
CA THR A 516 28.95 -7.89 -1.25
C THR A 516 27.50 -7.86 -0.80
N VAL A 517 26.74 -8.89 -1.17
CA VAL A 517 25.31 -9.05 -0.83
C VAL A 517 25.14 -10.21 0.14
N TYR A 518 24.41 -9.97 1.23
CA TYR A 518 24.02 -10.97 2.21
C TYR A 518 22.50 -11.12 2.20
N THR A 519 22.00 -12.33 1.97
CA THR A 519 20.56 -12.65 2.03
C THR A 519 20.30 -13.58 3.21
N ILE A 520 19.41 -13.12 4.10
CA ILE A 520 19.15 -13.70 5.41
C ILE A 520 17.66 -13.94 5.53
N LYS A 521 17.27 -15.15 5.89
CA LYS A 521 15.88 -15.49 6.21
C LYS A 521 15.75 -15.73 7.70
N ASN A 522 14.87 -14.98 8.35
CA ASN A 522 14.49 -15.21 9.74
C ASN A 522 13.07 -15.76 9.79
N THR A 523 12.88 -16.94 10.39
CA THR A 523 11.56 -17.55 10.58
C THR A 523 11.20 -17.53 12.06
N LEU A 524 10.03 -16.98 12.40
CA LEU A 524 9.56 -16.88 13.78
C LEU A 524 8.85 -18.19 14.18
N THR A 525 9.17 -18.71 15.36
CA THR A 525 8.50 -19.91 15.90
C THR A 525 7.10 -19.60 16.42
N THR A 526 6.92 -18.39 16.97
CA THR A 526 5.66 -17.79 17.39
C THR A 526 5.52 -16.45 16.68
N PRO A 527 4.44 -16.23 15.91
CA PRO A 527 4.21 -14.95 15.24
C PRO A 527 4.18 -13.80 16.25
N VAL A 528 4.71 -12.64 15.85
CA VAL A 528 4.77 -11.44 16.71
C VAL A 528 3.96 -10.33 16.06
N ASP A 529 3.10 -9.65 16.82
CA ASP A 529 2.34 -8.52 16.30
C ASP A 529 3.25 -7.46 15.64
N HIS A 530 2.81 -6.92 14.49
CA HIS A 530 3.60 -5.97 13.71
C HIS A 530 4.01 -4.71 14.47
N GLU A 531 3.16 -4.17 15.35
CA GLU A 531 3.49 -2.95 16.11
C GLU A 531 4.60 -3.25 17.13
N THR A 532 4.60 -4.46 17.69
CA THR A 532 5.66 -4.93 18.59
C THR A 532 6.95 -5.30 17.84
N PHE A 533 6.84 -5.99 16.70
CA PHE A 533 8.00 -6.39 15.91
C PHE A 533 8.69 -5.19 15.26
N GLY A 534 7.91 -4.19 14.85
CA GLY A 534 8.38 -3.02 14.12
C GLY A 534 8.68 -3.33 12.64
N VAL A 535 9.38 -2.40 12.00
CA VAL A 535 9.74 -2.50 10.58
C VAL A 535 11.27 -2.46 10.40
N ALA A 536 11.77 -2.97 9.28
CA ALA A 536 13.18 -2.84 8.95
C ALA A 536 13.55 -1.34 8.82
N PRO A 537 14.76 -0.95 9.26
CA PRO A 537 15.92 -1.77 9.56
C PRO A 537 16.01 -2.30 11.00
N TYR A 538 14.90 -2.29 11.76
CA TYR A 538 14.86 -2.68 13.17
C TYR A 538 15.81 -1.80 14.00
N ASN A 539 16.68 -2.39 14.84
CA ASN A 539 17.79 -1.72 15.49
C ASN A 539 19.13 -2.09 14.80
N PRO A 540 19.54 -1.39 13.73
CA PRO A 540 20.80 -1.63 13.05
C PRO A 540 21.97 -0.90 13.72
N PHE A 541 23.17 -1.49 13.65
CA PHE A 541 24.38 -0.89 14.20
C PHE A 541 25.66 -1.43 13.57
N ILE A 542 26.74 -0.66 13.69
CA ILE A 542 28.09 -1.14 13.42
C ILE A 542 28.83 -1.52 14.70
N MET A 543 29.74 -2.48 14.59
CA MET A 543 30.65 -2.90 15.65
C MET A 543 32.07 -2.47 15.26
N VAL A 544 32.65 -1.52 15.98
CA VAL A 544 33.95 -0.96 15.64
C VAL A 544 35.08 -1.91 16.08
N HIS A 545 36.13 -2.01 15.27
CA HIS A 545 37.33 -2.82 15.51
C HIS A 545 37.15 -4.36 15.52
N GLU A 546 36.19 -4.92 14.78
CA GLU A 546 36.02 -6.37 14.58
C GLU A 546 35.84 -7.15 15.90
N ASN A 547 35.23 -6.53 16.91
CA ASN A 547 35.00 -7.14 18.22
C ASN A 547 33.57 -7.71 18.35
N LEU A 548 33.44 -9.04 18.40
CA LEU A 548 32.18 -9.77 18.60
C LEU A 548 31.88 -10.14 20.07
N GLY A 549 32.84 -9.90 20.97
CA GLY A 549 32.70 -10.16 22.40
C GLY A 549 31.93 -9.06 23.14
N SER A 550 31.95 -9.13 24.46
CA SER A 550 31.43 -8.07 25.34
C SER A 550 32.34 -6.83 25.35
N ASN A 551 31.82 -5.72 25.89
CA ASN A 551 32.50 -4.43 25.97
C ASN A 551 32.95 -3.90 24.60
N ARG A 552 32.13 -4.08 23.57
CA ARG A 552 32.41 -3.58 22.21
C ARG A 552 31.89 -2.16 22.02
N CYS A 553 32.52 -1.42 21.11
CA CYS A 553 32.02 -0.13 20.65
C CYS A 553 30.93 -0.40 19.60
N GLU A 554 29.69 -0.03 19.91
CA GLU A 554 28.53 -0.15 19.01
C GLU A 554 28.04 1.24 18.64
N VAL A 555 27.81 1.52 17.36
CA VAL A 555 27.23 2.77 16.89
C VAL A 555 25.86 2.50 16.28
N HIS A 556 24.82 3.01 16.91
CA HIS A 556 23.43 2.83 16.49
C HIS A 556 22.83 4.14 15.98
N LEU A 557 21.66 4.04 15.35
CA LEU A 557 20.79 5.18 15.09
C LEU A 557 20.45 5.94 16.38
N VAL A 558 20.16 7.24 16.27
CA VAL A 558 19.86 8.10 17.41
C VAL A 558 18.67 7.56 18.21
N ASN A 559 18.81 7.51 19.53
CA ASN A 559 17.85 6.96 20.50
C ASN A 559 17.57 5.45 20.40
N TYR A 560 18.30 4.70 19.59
CA TYR A 560 18.25 3.25 19.62
C TYR A 560 19.07 2.71 20.78
N LYS A 561 18.54 1.67 21.45
CA LYS A 561 19.17 1.08 22.62
C LYS A 561 20.38 0.21 22.19
N PRO A 562 21.54 0.32 22.87
CA PRO A 562 22.65 -0.61 22.70
C PRO A 562 22.25 -2.06 23.02
N THR A 563 23.02 -3.03 22.51
CA THR A 563 22.90 -4.42 22.96
C THR A 563 23.58 -4.63 24.32
N GLU A 564 23.34 -5.79 24.94
CA GLU A 564 24.00 -6.19 26.19
C GLU A 564 25.53 -6.34 26.08
N LYS A 565 26.08 -6.35 24.86
CA LYS A 565 27.53 -6.40 24.61
C LYS A 565 28.19 -5.02 24.50
N ALA A 566 27.42 -3.93 24.43
CA ALA A 566 27.97 -2.59 24.31
C ALA A 566 28.83 -2.19 25.52
N ASN A 567 29.91 -1.46 25.26
CA ASN A 567 30.70 -0.85 26.31
C ASN A 567 29.97 0.37 26.89
N MET A 568 29.34 0.20 28.04
CA MET A 568 28.60 1.28 28.68
C MET A 568 29.48 2.45 29.17
N ASP A 569 30.80 2.25 29.31
CA ASP A 569 31.74 3.29 29.74
C ASP A 569 32.02 4.35 28.65
N LEU A 570 31.59 4.11 27.40
CA LEU A 570 31.75 5.06 26.29
C LEU A 570 30.65 6.13 26.26
N PHE A 571 29.47 5.86 26.84
CA PHE A 571 28.37 6.83 26.85
C PHE A 571 28.69 8.02 27.73
N HIS A 572 28.27 9.21 27.32
CA HIS A 572 28.56 10.47 27.98
C HIS A 572 30.07 10.80 28.03
N THR A 573 30.84 10.34 27.04
CA THR A 573 32.25 10.68 26.85
C THR A 573 32.48 11.33 25.48
N GLY A 574 33.62 12.01 25.29
CA GLY A 574 33.91 12.66 24.01
C GLY A 574 32.87 13.71 23.64
N LYS A 575 32.16 13.49 22.53
CA LYS A 575 31.04 14.30 22.02
C LYS A 575 29.68 13.68 22.23
N ASP A 576 29.62 12.45 22.73
CA ASP A 576 28.39 11.80 23.12
C ASP A 576 27.85 12.42 24.41
N LEU A 577 26.57 12.80 24.38
CA LEU A 577 25.79 13.34 25.48
C LEU A 577 24.64 12.42 25.87
N SER A 578 24.76 11.12 25.57
CA SER A 578 23.75 10.14 25.93
C SER A 578 23.50 10.12 27.43
N SER A 579 22.29 9.72 27.80
CA SER A 579 21.89 9.48 29.18
C SER A 579 21.17 8.13 29.25
N PRO A 580 21.92 7.02 29.38
CA PRO A 580 21.33 5.68 29.47
C PRO A 580 20.29 5.54 30.59
N SER A 581 20.46 6.25 31.71
CA SER A 581 19.49 6.28 32.82
C SER A 581 18.16 6.95 32.46
N SER A 582 18.14 7.81 31.44
CA SER A 582 16.96 8.48 30.91
C SER A 582 16.46 7.85 29.60
N GLY A 583 17.08 6.76 29.14
CA GLY A 583 16.75 6.11 27.87
C GLY A 583 17.20 6.87 26.62
N VAL A 584 18.14 7.82 26.75
CA VAL A 584 18.68 8.61 25.63
C VAL A 584 20.04 8.03 25.22
N TYR A 585 20.21 7.73 23.94
CA TYR A 585 21.39 7.03 23.42
C TYR A 585 21.85 7.62 22.08
N TYR A 586 23.17 7.64 21.84
CA TYR A 586 23.82 8.07 20.61
C TYR A 586 23.50 9.51 20.19
N VAL A 587 23.33 10.40 21.18
CA VAL A 587 23.00 11.82 20.96
C VAL A 587 24.24 12.67 21.22
N ALA A 588 24.52 13.63 20.34
CA ALA A 588 25.52 14.68 20.56
C ALA A 588 24.85 16.04 20.80
N ALA A 589 25.63 17.06 21.18
CA ALA A 589 25.17 18.46 21.20
C ALA A 589 24.92 19.00 19.79
N GLU A 590 25.57 18.37 18.82
CA GLU A 590 25.69 18.84 17.45
C GLU A 590 24.51 18.37 16.60
N ASN A 591 24.36 19.03 15.45
CA ASN A 591 23.30 18.78 14.47
C ASN A 591 23.66 17.64 13.49
N TYR A 592 24.48 16.68 13.93
CA TYR A 592 24.93 15.55 13.12
C TYR A 592 24.77 14.26 13.92
N PRO A 593 24.12 13.22 13.35
CA PRO A 593 24.04 11.92 13.98
C PRO A 593 25.29 11.09 13.64
N PHE A 594 25.60 10.09 14.47
CA PHE A 594 26.64 9.10 14.18
C PHE A 594 26.17 7.99 13.24
N ALA A 595 24.85 7.87 13.06
CA ALA A 595 24.24 6.95 12.12
C ALA A 595 22.91 7.51 11.64
N ILE A 596 22.61 7.31 10.36
CA ILE A 596 21.34 7.75 9.77
C ILE A 596 20.74 6.68 8.87
N GLN A 597 19.42 6.57 8.91
CA GLN A 597 18.63 5.79 7.96
C GLN A 597 18.08 6.73 6.89
N LEU A 598 18.26 6.37 5.63
CA LEU A 598 17.73 7.06 4.46
C LEU A 598 16.66 6.16 3.82
N VAL A 599 15.40 6.32 4.25
CA VAL A 599 14.29 5.46 3.78
C VAL A 599 14.03 5.67 2.29
N ASP A 600 13.84 4.56 1.57
CA ASP A 600 13.65 4.49 0.11
C ASP A 600 14.82 5.04 -0.73
N ALA A 601 15.97 5.34 -0.12
CA ALA A 601 17.18 5.70 -0.87
C ALA A 601 17.72 4.48 -1.63
N GLU A 602 18.04 4.67 -2.92
CA GLU A 602 18.61 3.63 -3.77
C GLU A 602 20.14 3.74 -3.87
N ASP A 603 20.67 4.95 -3.71
CA ASP A 603 22.09 5.31 -3.66
C ASP A 603 22.35 6.35 -2.56
N PHE A 604 23.61 6.39 -2.11
CA PHE A 604 24.13 7.39 -1.20
C PHE A 604 25.65 7.39 -1.31
N SER A 605 26.23 8.57 -1.50
CA SER A 605 27.68 8.74 -1.60
C SER A 605 28.05 10.15 -1.16
N THR A 606 29.15 10.25 -0.43
CA THR A 606 29.80 11.48 -0.02
C THR A 606 31.29 11.39 -0.33
N THR A 607 31.99 12.52 -0.24
CA THR A 607 33.44 12.56 -0.45
C THR A 607 34.14 12.35 0.88
N GLU A 608 35.10 11.42 0.92
CA GLU A 608 35.93 11.15 2.09
C GLU A 608 36.49 12.43 2.73
N LYS A 609 36.29 12.61 4.04
CA LYS A 609 36.68 13.78 4.86
C LYS A 609 35.93 15.08 4.58
N GLU A 610 34.95 15.07 3.69
CA GLU A 610 34.08 16.21 3.45
C GLU A 610 32.73 15.96 4.10
N SER A 611 32.34 16.85 5.01
CA SER A 611 31.08 16.69 5.74
C SER A 611 29.89 16.55 4.79
N VAL A 612 28.91 15.73 5.18
CA VAL A 612 27.73 15.39 4.38
C VAL A 612 26.99 16.60 3.80
N ASP A 613 27.00 17.75 4.48
CA ASP A 613 26.34 18.98 4.03
C ASP A 613 27.04 19.68 2.85
N ILE A 614 28.27 19.26 2.50
CA ILE A 614 28.95 19.68 1.27
C ILE A 614 28.33 18.96 0.06
N THR A 615 28.19 17.63 0.15
CA THR A 615 27.60 16.83 -0.93
C THR A 615 26.07 16.98 -0.98
N TYR A 616 25.42 17.08 0.18
CA TYR A 616 23.96 17.28 0.33
C TYR A 616 23.65 18.59 1.07
N PRO A 617 23.70 19.76 0.41
CA PRO A 617 23.48 21.06 1.05
C PRO A 617 22.12 21.27 1.70
N ASP A 618 21.11 20.48 1.34
CA ASP A 618 19.78 20.53 1.95
C ASP A 618 19.72 19.78 3.29
N PHE A 619 20.70 18.90 3.60
CA PHE A 619 20.80 18.22 4.89
C PHE A 619 20.76 19.21 6.06
N ILE A 620 21.59 20.26 6.02
CA ILE A 620 21.64 21.22 7.13
C ILE A 620 20.35 22.04 7.28
N LYS A 621 19.58 22.20 6.19
CA LYS A 621 18.28 22.87 6.25
C LYS A 621 17.24 21.96 6.89
N TRP A 622 17.22 20.68 6.51
CA TRP A 622 16.40 19.65 7.14
C TRP A 622 16.67 19.59 8.65
N VAL A 623 17.94 19.51 9.07
CA VAL A 623 18.30 19.49 10.49
C VAL A 623 17.87 20.77 11.22
N LYS A 624 18.13 21.97 10.66
CA LYS A 624 17.71 23.24 11.28
C LYS A 624 16.19 23.37 11.41
N SER A 625 15.44 22.65 10.59
CA SER A 625 13.97 22.60 10.64
C SER A 625 13.44 21.51 11.58
N ASN A 626 14.30 20.77 12.28
CA ASN A 626 13.95 19.55 13.02
C ASN A 626 13.12 18.57 12.16
N GLY A 627 13.53 18.40 10.90
CA GLY A 627 12.92 17.47 9.95
C GLY A 627 11.58 17.89 9.34
N SER A 628 11.15 19.14 9.55
CA SER A 628 9.88 19.63 8.98
C SER A 628 9.97 20.06 7.51
N GLU A 629 11.16 20.48 7.04
CA GLU A 629 11.43 20.88 5.67
C GLU A 629 12.51 19.99 5.02
N TYR A 630 12.57 19.91 3.69
CA TYR A 630 13.59 19.15 2.94
C TYR A 630 13.67 17.66 3.32
N LYS A 631 12.54 17.03 3.59
CA LYS A 631 12.47 15.63 4.07
C LYS A 631 13.06 14.59 3.11
N ASP A 632 13.17 14.96 1.85
CA ASP A 632 13.70 14.17 0.72
C ASP A 632 15.13 14.60 0.34
N TRP A 633 15.86 15.30 1.21
CA TRP A 633 17.18 15.91 0.91
C TRP A 633 18.21 14.93 0.33
N TYR A 634 18.09 13.63 0.66
CA TYR A 634 18.98 12.56 0.23
C TYR A 634 18.52 11.85 -1.07
N LYS A 635 17.35 12.20 -1.61
CA LYS A 635 16.81 11.65 -2.86
C LYS A 635 17.11 12.53 -4.09
N LYS A 636 17.90 13.59 -3.91
CA LYS A 636 18.08 14.69 -4.87
C LYS A 636 19.47 14.77 -5.48
#